data_AF-A0A094FAN6-F1
#
_entry.id   AF-A0A094FAN6-F1
#
_cell.length_a   1.000
_cell.length_b   1.000
_cell.length_c   1.000
_cell.angle_alpha   90.00
_cell.angle_beta   90.00
_cell.angle_gamma   90.00
#
_symmetry.space_group_name_H-M   'P 1'
#
loop_
_entity.id
_entity.type
_entity.pdbx_description
1 polymer ?
#
loop_
_entity_poly.entity_id
_entity_poly.type
_entity_poly.pdbx_seq_one_letter_code
_entity_poly.pdbx_strand_id
1 'polypeptide(L)'
;MGDEKDPADFEHESNAGDTVDIKVADELGHNANEPHSIYAEALARYPNDESIDQIDETKLKRKLDRRILPLLGICYFFYYVDKTTLSYAAIFGIREDLPLKKDEYSWLSSLFYFGWLFWAIPSNLIMQKCPPAWYLSFNIFMWGVLLMAQAAANNFATLAALRILSGAFEAIADPAFMMITSMYYTRAEQPSRIAAWYAWNGIGVAGGGLIGYGIGNIKGALQSWRYEFIIVGAACSVWGIILCLLLPNSPVTFRGFSHDEKLLMIARMRRNQTGVEQRRINWSQIKEAYLDYKTWLFTFLGFVSNVPNGGISNFSTLVIKGLGFNTLNTTLLGIPQGVIVVIWIVLAAVCNRYMPNNSRTLICAVFMLPTIAGALGFLLAPTDAYVGRLICFYLTGSYQASFVLSLSLITSNTGGQSKKMIVSGMIWFGACIGNIASPFFYRTEQAPNYPMGIGSLLAANIIEVVLFFVFHYAYKYENRCKEKQRAELRASGEMENNDLNDTAFTDMTDKENPNFDYACLPANTIYYGLFKTIDHPLLLLITVTIPLLITSAMDSPSLVRQIPLEVFLQVSSYLSTPDLCSLRRTCKHAETSLFETFAKEFFSKRQFMLSETSLQALIDISNHERLAQFLSHVIIGLDSFENGSLAPGFSQTAGANRYNAGLNDERALLSTGQDREMLAQAFRNLPNLQTVGLRDYSSWGRVRDNGLWHSYGATTIVQETGVRLLDLRGRYGTDEDAHFAGRAFSSILYALGQSGATPQAFEVLLRKPTSGLYYDAFKIPKFFEPSVTPVLSSLKTVLLTIDPRLSETDNGTDDDPDAEYPDFPLRQFLCHTPNLTHLRINFHSQLRSNPQLFMVWLGRPMISGPLLSKSPDPIALSHLQRLDIGMLTISPRVLLTVIHKFKTTLRSLSLWKVHLEPEDQHRQAGKRVSIWPKFLSHLSGLDYLSVGCIGQVLPTRHQRIGFKLPAGQSGKPDFTRVCSRPGDMADFLSSLISDAVVTWPEGDRLSDDESMSGDEYDSDSDTDMDDDE
;
A
#
# COMPACT_ATOMS: atom_id res chain seq x y z
N MET A 1 85.28 -72.27 -5.66
CA MET A 1 86.64 -71.87 -5.27
C MET A 1 86.60 -70.35 -5.24
N GLY A 2 86.10 -69.75 -4.18
CA GLY A 2 86.59 -69.84 -2.80
C GLY A 2 87.60 -68.69 -2.67
N ASP A 3 87.61 -67.85 -1.65
CA ASP A 3 86.83 -67.68 -0.44
C ASP A 3 87.15 -66.25 0.05
N GLU A 4 86.25 -65.70 0.84
CA GLU A 4 86.46 -64.78 1.97
C GLU A 4 87.69 -63.84 2.00
N LYS A 5 87.42 -62.55 2.22
CA LYS A 5 87.55 -61.94 3.55
C LYS A 5 87.17 -60.45 3.56
N ASP A 6 86.05 -60.16 4.23
CA ASP A 6 85.89 -58.97 5.07
C ASP A 6 86.71 -59.15 6.36
N PRO A 7 87.15 -58.06 7.03
CA PRO A 7 86.28 -57.45 8.05
C PRO A 7 86.37 -55.91 8.20
N ALA A 8 85.20 -55.31 8.55
CA ALA A 8 84.93 -54.35 9.62
C ALA A 8 85.70 -52.99 9.63
N ASP A 9 85.10 -51.79 9.76
CA ASP A 9 83.99 -51.41 10.66
C ASP A 9 83.45 -49.96 10.39
N PHE A 10 82.13 -49.78 10.66
CA PHE A 10 81.33 -48.60 11.07
C PHE A 10 81.04 -47.36 10.16
N GLU A 11 79.83 -47.42 9.58
CA GLU A 11 78.69 -46.47 9.50
C GLU A 11 78.83 -44.92 9.48
N HIS A 12 78.30 -44.33 8.41
CA HIS A 12 77.34 -43.21 8.46
C HIS A 12 76.47 -43.17 7.18
N GLU A 13 75.14 -43.12 7.35
CA GLU A 13 74.12 -43.02 6.28
C GLU A 13 74.24 -41.75 5.43
N SER A 14 74.00 -41.89 4.11
CA SER A 14 74.05 -40.83 3.10
C SER A 14 72.71 -40.62 2.41
N ASN A 15 72.24 -39.37 2.39
CA ASN A 15 71.15 -38.85 1.56
C ASN A 15 71.39 -39.11 0.06
N ALA A 16 70.36 -39.54 -0.68
CA ALA A 16 70.38 -39.60 -2.14
C ALA A 16 69.09 -39.02 -2.73
N GLY A 17 69.24 -37.89 -3.42
CA GLY A 17 68.25 -37.31 -4.31
C GLY A 17 68.49 -37.69 -5.77
N ASP A 18 67.43 -37.49 -6.56
CA ASP A 18 67.36 -37.30 -8.01
C ASP A 18 67.86 -38.40 -8.95
N THR A 19 66.91 -39.12 -9.56
CA THR A 19 66.64 -39.18 -11.02
C THR A 19 65.95 -40.49 -11.40
N VAL A 20 64.63 -40.47 -11.61
CA VAL A 20 63.98 -41.42 -12.54
C VAL A 20 62.82 -40.71 -13.24
N ASP A 21 63.10 -40.20 -14.43
CA ASP A 21 62.13 -39.88 -15.45
C ASP A 21 62.38 -40.79 -16.67
N ILE A 22 61.35 -40.98 -17.50
CA ILE A 22 61.33 -41.69 -18.80
C ILE A 22 61.10 -43.21 -18.73
N LYS A 23 59.83 -43.64 -18.60
CA LYS A 23 59.38 -44.95 -19.15
C LYS A 23 57.87 -45.13 -19.38
N VAL A 24 57.13 -44.05 -19.68
CA VAL A 24 55.67 -44.15 -20.00
C VAL A 24 55.31 -43.45 -21.32
N ALA A 25 56.27 -43.21 -22.21
CA ALA A 25 56.07 -42.38 -23.40
C ALA A 25 55.81 -43.12 -24.73
N ASP A 26 55.72 -44.47 -24.75
CA ASP A 26 55.84 -45.20 -26.02
C ASP A 26 54.65 -46.03 -26.50
N GLU A 27 53.47 -45.93 -25.87
CA GLU A 27 52.27 -46.58 -26.40
C GLU A 27 51.05 -45.65 -26.34
N LEU A 28 50.84 -44.86 -27.40
CA LEU A 28 49.54 -44.47 -27.98
C LEU A 28 49.77 -43.48 -29.13
N GLY A 29 49.57 -43.96 -30.36
CA GLY A 29 49.86 -43.23 -31.60
C GLY A 29 48.91 -42.07 -31.91
N HIS A 30 49.54 -40.98 -32.36
CA HIS A 30 49.14 -40.04 -33.42
C HIS A 30 47.79 -39.28 -33.29
N ASN A 31 47.82 -38.16 -32.54
CA ASN A 31 47.28 -36.82 -32.87
C ASN A 31 47.02 -35.98 -31.60
N ALA A 32 48.03 -35.73 -30.75
CA ALA A 32 47.84 -35.03 -29.46
C ALA A 32 48.99 -34.07 -29.05
N ASN A 33 49.74 -33.49 -30.01
CA ASN A 33 51.01 -32.80 -29.69
C ASN A 33 50.93 -31.31 -29.30
N GLU A 34 49.79 -30.63 -29.41
CA GLU A 34 49.70 -29.18 -29.08
C GLU A 34 49.35 -28.83 -27.62
N PRO A 35 48.43 -29.50 -26.90
CA PRO A 35 48.08 -29.07 -25.55
C PRO A 35 49.24 -29.27 -24.57
N HIS A 36 49.96 -30.40 -24.62
CA HIS A 36 51.07 -30.68 -23.70
C HIS A 36 52.27 -29.74 -23.85
N SER A 37 52.50 -29.15 -25.02
CA SER A 37 53.64 -28.24 -25.25
C SER A 37 53.47 -26.89 -24.56
N ILE A 38 52.27 -26.31 -24.56
CA ILE A 38 51.97 -25.04 -23.88
C ILE A 38 52.03 -25.19 -22.35
N TYR A 39 51.60 -26.34 -21.81
CA TYR A 39 51.76 -26.61 -20.39
C TYR A 39 53.25 -26.69 -20.00
N ALA A 40 54.06 -27.43 -20.77
CA ALA A 40 55.50 -27.51 -20.54
C ALA A 40 56.18 -26.13 -20.67
N GLU A 41 55.79 -25.32 -21.68
CA GLU A 41 56.29 -23.96 -21.88
C GLU A 41 55.92 -23.02 -20.71
N ALA A 42 54.70 -23.13 -20.18
CA ALA A 42 54.26 -22.34 -19.03
C ALA A 42 55.05 -22.72 -17.76
N LEU A 43 55.36 -24.00 -17.59
CA LEU A 43 56.19 -24.49 -16.48
C LEU A 43 57.65 -24.02 -16.60
N ALA A 44 58.19 -23.98 -17.83
CA ALA A 44 59.56 -23.52 -18.09
C ALA A 44 59.71 -21.99 -17.91
N ARG A 45 58.72 -21.20 -18.35
CA ARG A 45 58.76 -19.73 -18.26
C ARG A 45 58.46 -19.20 -16.86
N TYR A 46 57.61 -19.90 -16.11
CA TYR A 46 57.26 -19.55 -14.74
C TYR A 46 57.54 -20.73 -13.78
N PRO A 47 58.80 -20.97 -13.41
CA PRO A 47 59.17 -22.13 -12.59
C PRO A 47 58.64 -22.04 -11.15
N ASN A 48 58.63 -20.85 -10.53
CA ASN A 48 58.19 -20.63 -9.15
C ASN A 48 57.16 -19.49 -9.06
N ASP A 49 56.37 -19.43 -7.99
CA ASP A 49 55.34 -18.39 -7.80
C ASP A 49 55.90 -16.96 -7.77
N GLU A 50 57.17 -16.78 -7.40
CA GLU A 50 57.91 -15.51 -7.40
C GLU A 50 58.24 -14.99 -8.81
N SER A 51 58.21 -15.86 -9.82
CA SER A 51 58.46 -15.49 -11.23
C SER A 51 57.26 -14.82 -11.90
N ILE A 52 56.10 -14.78 -11.21
CA ILE A 52 54.87 -14.17 -11.71
C ILE A 52 54.80 -12.70 -11.26
N ASP A 53 54.87 -11.77 -12.20
CA ASP A 53 54.64 -10.35 -11.92
C ASP A 53 53.18 -10.12 -11.47
N GLN A 54 53.00 -9.53 -10.28
CA GLN A 54 51.70 -9.20 -9.70
C GLN A 54 50.89 -8.23 -10.57
N ILE A 55 51.56 -7.33 -11.30
CA ILE A 55 50.90 -6.35 -12.17
C ILE A 55 50.21 -7.07 -13.33
N ASP A 56 50.92 -7.99 -13.98
CA ASP A 56 50.39 -8.76 -15.10
C ASP A 56 49.37 -9.80 -14.66
N GLU A 57 49.53 -10.41 -13.48
CA GLU A 57 48.51 -11.28 -12.88
C GLU A 57 47.21 -10.51 -12.64
N THR A 58 47.29 -9.26 -12.15
CA THR A 58 46.11 -8.41 -11.90
C THR A 58 45.42 -7.97 -13.19
N LYS A 59 46.18 -7.63 -14.24
CA LYS A 59 45.64 -7.32 -15.57
C LYS A 59 44.92 -8.53 -16.17
N LEU A 60 45.53 -9.71 -16.09
CA LEU A 60 44.95 -10.96 -16.55
C LEU A 60 43.63 -11.26 -15.82
N LYS A 61 43.60 -11.15 -14.48
CA LYS A 61 42.38 -11.32 -13.67
C LYS A 61 41.25 -10.41 -14.13
N ARG A 62 41.50 -9.11 -14.30
CA ARG A 62 40.48 -8.15 -14.78
C ARG A 62 39.98 -8.50 -16.18
N LYS A 63 40.85 -9.02 -17.06
CA LYS A 63 40.49 -9.44 -18.41
C LYS A 63 39.63 -10.72 -18.41
N LEU A 64 39.95 -11.68 -17.54
CA LEU A 64 39.13 -12.88 -17.30
C LEU A 64 37.75 -12.51 -16.73
N ASP A 65 37.72 -11.65 -15.70
CA ASP A 65 36.50 -11.18 -15.05
C ASP A 65 35.54 -10.56 -16.08
N ARG A 66 36.04 -9.68 -16.95
CA ARG A 66 35.24 -8.98 -17.98
C ARG A 66 34.70 -9.90 -19.08
N ARG A 67 35.22 -11.12 -19.24
CA ARG A 67 34.82 -12.04 -20.31
C ARG A 67 33.99 -13.21 -19.80
N ILE A 68 34.37 -13.81 -18.67
CA ILE A 68 33.69 -15.01 -18.16
C ILE A 68 32.49 -14.62 -17.29
N LEU A 69 32.63 -13.65 -16.39
CA LEU A 69 31.57 -13.35 -15.41
C LEU A 69 30.28 -12.82 -16.06
N PRO A 70 30.32 -11.94 -17.09
CA PRO A 70 29.10 -11.53 -17.77
C PRO A 70 28.41 -12.69 -18.49
N LEU A 71 29.18 -13.63 -19.07
CA LEU A 71 28.61 -14.79 -19.74
C LEU A 71 27.86 -15.67 -18.75
N LEU A 72 28.49 -16.01 -17.63
CA LEU A 72 27.87 -16.81 -16.57
C LEU A 72 26.70 -16.06 -15.90
N GLY A 73 26.86 -14.75 -15.67
CA GLY A 73 25.83 -13.90 -15.09
C GLY A 73 24.55 -13.82 -15.93
N ILE A 74 24.67 -13.66 -17.25
CA ILE A 74 23.50 -13.66 -18.15
C ILE A 74 22.86 -15.06 -18.22
N CYS A 75 23.65 -16.15 -18.12
CA CYS A 75 23.05 -17.48 -17.96
C CYS A 75 22.20 -17.56 -16.68
N TYR A 76 22.73 -17.05 -15.56
CA TYR A 76 22.04 -17.05 -14.28
C TYR A 76 20.81 -16.12 -14.26
N PHE A 77 20.85 -15.04 -15.06
CA PHE A 77 19.69 -14.20 -15.33
C PHE A 77 18.56 -15.01 -15.97
N PHE A 78 18.83 -15.70 -17.10
CA PHE A 78 17.82 -16.52 -17.77
C PHE A 78 17.34 -17.67 -16.88
N TYR A 79 18.25 -18.27 -16.10
CA TYR A 79 17.94 -19.30 -15.10
C TYR A 79 16.83 -18.83 -14.17
N TYR A 80 16.98 -17.65 -13.57
CA TYR A 80 15.98 -17.18 -12.61
C TYR A 80 14.70 -16.63 -13.27
N VAL A 81 14.82 -16.04 -14.46
CA VAL A 81 13.63 -15.61 -15.24
C VAL A 81 12.74 -16.81 -15.56
N ASP A 82 13.31 -17.96 -15.95
CA ASP A 82 12.52 -19.18 -16.17
C ASP A 82 11.80 -19.66 -14.89
N LYS A 83 12.51 -19.72 -13.76
CA LYS A 83 11.91 -20.10 -12.47
C LYS A 83 10.69 -19.27 -12.09
N THR A 84 10.69 -17.99 -12.47
CA THR A 84 9.60 -17.05 -12.18
C THR A 84 8.56 -16.96 -13.31
N THR A 85 8.86 -17.50 -14.50
CA THR A 85 7.98 -17.49 -15.68
C THR A 85 6.64 -18.15 -15.38
N LEU A 86 6.63 -19.27 -14.66
CA LEU A 86 5.38 -19.93 -14.24
C LEU A 86 4.53 -19.03 -13.32
N SER A 87 5.20 -18.26 -12.44
CA SER A 87 4.54 -17.30 -11.56
C SER A 87 3.89 -16.16 -12.35
N TYR A 88 4.57 -15.61 -13.35
CA TYR A 88 3.98 -14.59 -14.22
C TYR A 88 2.82 -15.15 -15.06
N ALA A 89 2.98 -16.36 -15.60
CA ALA A 89 1.90 -17.05 -16.32
C ALA A 89 0.64 -17.23 -15.47
N ALA A 90 0.79 -17.43 -14.15
CA ALA A 90 -0.33 -17.57 -13.22
C ALA A 90 -1.22 -16.33 -13.10
N ILE A 91 -0.63 -15.13 -13.19
CA ILE A 91 -1.40 -13.87 -13.15
C ILE A 91 -1.95 -13.47 -14.53
N PHE A 92 -1.39 -14.05 -15.61
CA PHE A 92 -1.77 -13.87 -17.01
C PHE A 92 -2.75 -14.93 -17.56
N GLY A 93 -3.38 -15.72 -16.71
CA GLY A 93 -4.54 -16.51 -17.12
C GLY A 93 -4.27 -18.00 -17.42
N ILE A 94 -3.11 -18.57 -17.08
CA ILE A 94 -2.80 -19.98 -17.39
C ILE A 94 -3.75 -20.97 -16.69
N ARG A 95 -4.31 -20.60 -15.53
CA ARG A 95 -5.22 -21.44 -14.74
C ARG A 95 -6.64 -21.43 -15.31
N GLU A 96 -6.98 -20.38 -16.04
CA GLU A 96 -8.26 -20.17 -16.69
C GLU A 96 -8.25 -20.76 -18.11
N ASP A 97 -7.13 -20.62 -18.84
CA ASP A 97 -6.95 -21.13 -20.21
C ASP A 97 -6.72 -22.65 -20.25
N LEU A 98 -5.98 -23.21 -19.29
CA LEU A 98 -5.96 -24.64 -19.01
C LEU A 98 -6.79 -24.89 -17.76
N PRO A 99 -7.87 -25.69 -17.79
CA PRO A 99 -8.71 -25.98 -16.62
C PRO A 99 -7.96 -26.87 -15.61
N LEU A 100 -6.93 -26.29 -14.98
CA LEU A 100 -6.06 -26.93 -14.00
C LEU A 100 -6.86 -27.19 -12.72
N LYS A 101 -6.89 -28.43 -12.26
CA LYS A 101 -7.51 -28.80 -10.98
C LYS A 101 -6.70 -28.27 -9.80
N LYS A 102 -7.33 -28.17 -8.62
CA LYS A 102 -6.81 -27.52 -7.40
C LYS A 102 -5.28 -27.58 -7.21
N ASP A 103 -4.71 -28.79 -7.18
CA ASP A 103 -3.29 -29.01 -6.86
C ASP A 103 -2.38 -29.12 -8.09
N GLU A 104 -2.94 -29.10 -9.31
CA GLU A 104 -2.19 -29.29 -10.55
C GLU A 104 -1.20 -28.14 -10.81
N TYR A 105 -1.51 -26.91 -10.39
CA TYR A 105 -0.55 -25.80 -10.47
C TYR A 105 0.70 -26.05 -9.59
N SER A 106 0.50 -26.53 -8.36
CA SER A 106 1.61 -26.89 -7.48
C SER A 106 2.43 -28.05 -8.06
N TRP A 107 1.77 -29.04 -8.67
CA TRP A 107 2.45 -30.12 -9.39
C TRP A 107 3.26 -29.60 -10.58
N LEU A 108 2.75 -28.66 -11.39
CA LEU A 108 3.50 -28.08 -12.51
C LEU A 108 4.80 -27.41 -12.07
N SER A 109 4.82 -26.82 -10.87
CA SER A 109 6.02 -26.27 -10.25
C SER A 109 6.99 -27.38 -9.82
N SER A 110 6.50 -28.42 -9.12
CA SER A 110 7.33 -29.49 -8.57
C SER A 110 7.89 -30.44 -9.64
N LEU A 111 7.14 -30.71 -10.71
CA LEU A 111 7.54 -31.63 -11.80
C LEU A 111 8.81 -31.19 -12.52
N PHE A 112 9.07 -29.88 -12.58
CA PHE A 112 10.33 -29.34 -13.06
C PHE A 112 11.52 -29.93 -12.29
N TYR A 113 11.44 -29.91 -10.95
CA TYR A 113 12.52 -30.35 -10.08
C TYR A 113 12.66 -31.88 -10.03
N PHE A 114 11.61 -32.65 -10.34
CA PHE A 114 11.74 -34.09 -10.55
C PHE A 114 12.61 -34.42 -11.77
N GLY A 115 12.42 -33.70 -12.88
CA GLY A 115 13.27 -33.82 -14.06
C GLY A 115 14.72 -33.42 -13.77
N TRP A 116 14.90 -32.31 -13.06
CA TRP A 116 16.21 -31.85 -12.59
C TRP A 116 16.92 -32.91 -11.75
N LEU A 117 16.23 -33.48 -10.75
CA LEU A 117 16.77 -34.46 -9.82
C LEU A 117 17.23 -35.74 -10.53
N PHE A 118 16.40 -36.25 -11.45
CA PHE A 118 16.71 -37.46 -12.20
C PHE A 118 17.89 -37.26 -13.15
N TRP A 119 17.96 -36.12 -13.84
CA TRP A 119 18.98 -35.87 -14.86
C TRP A 119 20.29 -35.29 -14.30
N ALA A 120 20.32 -34.77 -13.08
CA ALA A 120 21.53 -34.20 -12.47
C ALA A 120 22.71 -35.18 -12.46
N ILE A 121 22.48 -36.45 -12.11
CA ILE A 121 23.54 -37.47 -12.06
C ILE A 121 24.00 -37.86 -13.48
N PRO A 122 23.12 -38.31 -14.41
CA PRO A 122 23.51 -38.60 -15.78
C PRO A 122 24.24 -37.44 -16.46
N SER A 123 23.73 -36.22 -16.30
CA SER A 123 24.28 -35.04 -16.97
C SER A 123 25.67 -34.68 -16.46
N ASN A 124 25.93 -34.80 -15.15
CA ASN A 124 27.27 -34.62 -14.59
C ASN A 124 28.27 -35.65 -15.13
N LEU A 125 27.87 -36.91 -15.28
CA LEU A 125 28.72 -37.95 -15.86
C LEU A 125 29.02 -37.70 -17.35
N ILE A 126 28.05 -37.18 -18.10
CA ILE A 126 28.24 -36.80 -19.51
C ILE A 126 29.17 -35.59 -19.62
N MET A 127 29.02 -34.60 -18.75
CA MET A 127 29.86 -33.39 -18.76
C MET A 127 31.33 -33.67 -18.47
N GLN A 128 31.65 -34.73 -17.70
CA GLN A 128 33.04 -35.16 -17.51
C GLN A 128 33.67 -35.75 -18.79
N LYS A 129 32.85 -36.22 -19.73
CA LYS A 129 33.31 -36.83 -21.00
C LYS A 129 33.26 -35.86 -22.17
N CYS A 130 32.46 -34.80 -22.08
CA CYS A 130 32.23 -33.84 -23.15
C CYS A 130 32.95 -32.51 -22.87
N PRO A 131 33.26 -31.71 -23.91
CA PRO A 131 33.72 -30.34 -23.70
C PRO A 131 32.68 -29.52 -22.90
N PRO A 132 33.02 -28.96 -21.72
CA PRO A 132 32.03 -28.40 -20.80
C PRO A 132 31.21 -27.25 -21.40
N ALA A 133 31.84 -26.36 -22.17
CA ALA A 133 31.15 -25.20 -22.74
C ALA A 133 30.15 -25.62 -23.82
N TRP A 134 30.47 -26.63 -24.63
CA TRP A 134 29.59 -27.14 -25.67
C TRP A 134 28.39 -27.86 -25.08
N TYR A 135 28.63 -28.71 -24.08
CA TYR A 135 27.55 -29.43 -23.41
C TYR A 135 26.61 -28.47 -22.67
N LEU A 136 27.16 -27.51 -21.92
CA LEU A 136 26.37 -26.46 -21.25
C LEU A 136 25.53 -25.66 -22.26
N SER A 137 26.13 -25.22 -23.36
CA SER A 137 25.44 -24.43 -24.39
C SER A 137 24.30 -25.21 -25.06
N PHE A 138 24.52 -26.50 -25.35
CA PHE A 138 23.48 -27.38 -25.90
C PHE A 138 22.31 -27.56 -24.93
N ASN A 139 22.60 -27.76 -23.65
CA ASN A 139 21.56 -27.89 -22.62
C ASN A 139 20.75 -26.60 -22.49
N ILE A 140 21.40 -25.44 -22.43
CA ILE A 140 20.71 -24.13 -22.36
C ILE A 140 19.85 -23.89 -23.61
N PHE A 141 20.35 -24.24 -24.79
CA PHE A 141 19.59 -24.15 -26.04
C PHE A 141 18.34 -25.05 -26.03
N MET A 142 18.50 -26.33 -25.69
CA MET A 142 17.37 -27.27 -25.62
C MET A 142 16.35 -26.88 -24.55
N TRP A 143 16.81 -26.39 -23.40
CA TRP A 143 15.95 -25.86 -22.34
C TRP A 143 15.11 -24.68 -22.83
N GLY A 144 15.69 -23.72 -23.54
CA GLY A 144 14.95 -22.61 -24.17
C GLY A 144 13.93 -23.08 -25.23
N VAL A 145 14.28 -24.07 -26.06
CA VAL A 145 13.37 -24.67 -27.04
C VAL A 145 12.17 -25.34 -26.37
N LEU A 146 12.42 -26.10 -25.30
CA LEU A 146 11.36 -26.75 -24.53
C LEU A 146 10.48 -25.73 -23.81
N LEU A 147 11.06 -24.61 -23.36
CA LEU A 147 10.30 -23.51 -22.77
C LEU A 147 9.34 -22.89 -23.79
N MET A 148 9.80 -22.63 -25.02
CA MET A 148 8.90 -22.17 -26.10
C MET A 148 7.81 -23.21 -26.43
N ALA A 149 8.14 -24.50 -26.41
CA ALA A 149 7.16 -25.57 -26.66
C ALA A 149 6.05 -25.61 -25.59
N GLN A 150 6.30 -25.17 -24.35
CA GLN A 150 5.28 -25.09 -23.30
C GLN A 150 4.13 -24.14 -23.69
N ALA A 151 4.39 -23.10 -24.48
CA ALA A 151 3.38 -22.18 -24.97
C ALA A 151 2.35 -22.86 -25.91
N ALA A 152 2.69 -24.01 -26.50
CA ALA A 152 1.79 -24.78 -27.36
C ALA A 152 0.97 -25.84 -26.60
N ALA A 153 1.22 -26.02 -25.29
CA ALA A 153 0.49 -26.99 -24.48
C ALA A 153 -0.98 -26.58 -24.29
N ASN A 154 -1.88 -27.56 -24.41
CA ASN A 154 -3.33 -27.37 -24.25
C ASN A 154 -3.93 -28.25 -23.14
N ASN A 155 -3.10 -29.05 -22.46
CA ASN A 155 -3.53 -29.88 -21.33
C ASN A 155 -2.41 -29.99 -20.29
N PHE A 156 -2.79 -30.36 -19.06
CA PHE A 156 -1.85 -30.54 -17.94
C PHE A 156 -0.75 -31.55 -18.27
N ALA A 157 -1.08 -32.69 -18.89
CA ALA A 157 -0.12 -33.76 -19.16
C ALA A 157 1.01 -33.33 -20.11
N THR A 158 0.70 -32.55 -21.15
CA THR A 158 1.69 -32.03 -22.11
C THR A 158 2.58 -31.01 -21.44
N LEU A 159 1.98 -30.09 -20.66
CA LEU A 159 2.74 -29.08 -19.92
C LEU A 159 3.63 -29.71 -18.84
N ALA A 160 3.13 -30.74 -18.16
CA ALA A 160 3.87 -31.56 -17.18
C ALA A 160 5.07 -32.27 -17.82
N ALA A 161 4.88 -32.94 -18.97
CA ALA A 161 5.96 -33.62 -19.67
C ALA A 161 7.05 -32.63 -20.12
N LEU A 162 6.66 -31.48 -20.69
CA LEU A 162 7.59 -30.44 -21.10
C LEU A 162 8.34 -29.83 -19.91
N ARG A 163 7.69 -29.68 -18.75
CA ARG A 163 8.32 -29.23 -17.49
C ARG A 163 9.38 -30.20 -16.97
N ILE A 164 9.11 -31.51 -17.01
CA ILE A 164 10.08 -32.52 -16.60
C ILE A 164 11.30 -32.47 -17.54
N LEU A 165 11.07 -32.40 -18.85
CA LEU A 165 12.16 -32.32 -19.83
C LEU A 165 12.96 -31.03 -19.67
N SER A 166 12.30 -29.88 -19.49
CA SER A 166 13.01 -28.61 -19.27
C SER A 166 13.88 -28.66 -18.01
N GLY A 167 13.35 -29.25 -16.93
CA GLY A 167 14.11 -29.47 -15.70
C GLY A 167 15.32 -30.38 -15.88
N ALA A 168 15.20 -31.42 -16.71
CA ALA A 168 16.31 -32.30 -17.03
C ALA A 168 17.45 -31.53 -17.71
N PHE A 169 17.17 -30.75 -18.75
CA PHE A 169 18.21 -29.97 -19.45
C PHE A 169 18.80 -28.84 -18.57
N GLU A 170 18.05 -28.28 -17.62
CA GLU A 170 18.59 -27.27 -16.69
C GLU A 170 19.54 -27.87 -15.64
N ALA A 171 19.44 -29.17 -15.34
CA ALA A 171 20.11 -29.84 -14.21
C ALA A 171 21.64 -29.66 -14.12
N ILE A 172 22.29 -29.36 -15.24
CA ILE A 172 23.75 -29.23 -15.33
C ILE A 172 24.27 -27.80 -15.16
N ALA A 173 23.40 -26.80 -15.19
CA ALA A 173 23.81 -25.39 -15.21
C ALA A 173 24.70 -25.04 -14.02
N ASP A 174 24.25 -25.32 -12.79
CA ASP A 174 24.98 -24.96 -11.57
C ASP A 174 26.35 -25.69 -11.44
N PRO A 175 26.42 -27.03 -11.60
CA PRO A 175 27.71 -27.74 -11.64
C PRO A 175 28.65 -27.24 -12.75
N ALA A 176 28.11 -26.91 -13.92
CA ALA A 176 28.90 -26.40 -15.04
C ALA A 176 29.50 -25.03 -14.73
N PHE A 177 28.72 -24.10 -14.13
CA PHE A 177 29.21 -22.79 -13.72
C PHE A 177 30.33 -22.90 -12.68
N MET A 178 30.17 -23.83 -11.72
CA MET A 178 31.20 -24.12 -10.72
C MET A 178 32.48 -24.68 -11.35
N MET A 179 32.35 -25.64 -12.28
CA MET A 179 33.47 -26.23 -13.00
C MET A 179 34.20 -25.22 -13.87
N ILE A 180 33.48 -24.39 -14.63
CA ILE A 180 34.06 -23.31 -15.43
C ILE A 180 34.78 -22.32 -14.52
N THR A 181 34.18 -21.94 -13.40
CA THR A 181 34.82 -21.02 -12.44
C THR A 181 36.11 -21.63 -11.88
N SER A 182 36.13 -22.92 -11.56
CA SER A 182 37.33 -23.59 -11.05
C SER A 182 38.42 -23.79 -12.11
N MET A 183 38.09 -23.78 -13.40
CA MET A 183 39.05 -23.87 -14.51
C MET A 183 39.86 -22.57 -14.73
N TYR A 184 39.28 -21.40 -14.47
CA TYR A 184 39.90 -20.10 -14.79
C TYR A 184 40.35 -19.28 -13.57
N TYR A 185 39.85 -19.61 -12.37
CA TYR A 185 40.11 -18.85 -11.14
C TYR A 185 40.76 -19.71 -10.05
N THR A 186 41.65 -19.08 -9.27
CA THR A 186 42.34 -19.75 -8.16
C THR A 186 41.38 -19.98 -6.98
N ARG A 187 41.70 -20.93 -6.09
CA ARG A 187 40.86 -21.27 -4.91
C ARG A 187 40.51 -20.05 -4.04
N ALA A 188 41.43 -19.09 -3.92
CA ALA A 188 41.21 -17.85 -3.18
C ALA A 188 40.23 -16.89 -3.89
N GLU A 189 40.14 -16.97 -5.22
CA GLU A 189 39.31 -16.08 -6.05
C GLU A 189 37.90 -16.61 -6.24
N GLN A 190 37.74 -17.94 -6.32
CA GLN A 190 36.48 -18.63 -6.62
C GLN A 190 35.28 -18.12 -5.81
N PRO A 191 35.32 -17.96 -4.47
CA PRO A 191 34.15 -17.52 -3.69
C PRO A 191 33.63 -16.14 -4.12
N SER A 192 34.54 -15.19 -4.42
CA SER A 192 34.15 -13.85 -4.85
C SER A 192 33.50 -13.84 -6.24
N ARG A 193 33.91 -14.77 -7.11
CA ARG A 193 33.40 -14.88 -8.48
C ARG A 193 32.08 -15.61 -8.51
N ILE A 194 31.93 -16.64 -7.68
CA ILE A 194 30.66 -17.32 -7.42
C ILE A 194 29.61 -16.31 -6.96
N ALA A 195 29.93 -15.48 -5.96
CA ALA A 195 29.03 -14.42 -5.53
C ALA A 195 28.69 -13.43 -6.66
N ALA A 196 29.66 -13.08 -7.52
CA ALA A 196 29.46 -12.12 -8.60
C ALA A 196 28.50 -12.61 -9.68
N TRP A 197 28.61 -13.85 -10.15
CA TRP A 197 27.64 -14.38 -11.12
C TRP A 197 26.31 -14.77 -10.46
N TYR A 198 26.31 -15.20 -9.19
CA TYR A 198 25.07 -15.49 -8.46
C TYR A 198 24.26 -14.23 -8.16
N ALA A 199 24.89 -13.06 -8.01
CA ALA A 199 24.19 -11.78 -7.85
C ALA A 199 23.24 -11.45 -9.02
N TRP A 200 23.47 -12.04 -10.21
CA TRP A 200 22.54 -11.93 -11.33
C TRP A 200 21.20 -12.61 -11.07
N ASN A 201 21.05 -13.38 -9.98
CA ASN A 201 19.76 -13.87 -9.50
C ASN A 201 18.76 -12.73 -9.30
N GLY A 202 19.15 -11.71 -8.53
CA GLY A 202 18.26 -10.57 -8.25
C GLY A 202 18.05 -9.69 -9.48
N ILE A 203 19.05 -9.60 -10.37
CA ILE A 203 18.87 -8.99 -11.70
C ILE A 203 17.83 -9.78 -12.51
N GLY A 204 17.82 -11.11 -12.41
CA GLY A 204 16.83 -12.00 -13.02
C GLY A 204 15.42 -11.77 -12.46
N VAL A 205 15.26 -11.65 -11.14
CA VAL A 205 13.96 -11.27 -10.52
C VAL A 205 13.44 -9.95 -11.11
N ALA A 206 14.30 -8.93 -11.16
CA ALA A 206 13.91 -7.61 -11.65
C ALA A 206 13.64 -7.61 -13.16
N GLY A 207 14.47 -8.30 -13.93
CA GLY A 207 14.31 -8.46 -15.37
C GLY A 207 13.06 -9.25 -15.73
N GLY A 208 12.73 -10.31 -14.99
CA GLY A 208 11.48 -11.05 -15.15
C GLY A 208 10.26 -10.16 -14.95
N GLY A 209 10.28 -9.27 -13.94
CA GLY A 209 9.21 -8.30 -13.73
C GLY A 209 9.07 -7.30 -14.88
N LEU A 210 10.19 -6.82 -15.44
CA LEU A 210 10.21 -5.89 -16.57
C LEU A 210 9.74 -6.55 -17.87
N ILE A 211 10.21 -7.77 -18.14
CA ILE A 211 9.80 -8.59 -19.30
C ILE A 211 8.31 -8.89 -19.19
N GLY A 212 7.84 -9.36 -18.03
CA GLY A 212 6.43 -9.62 -17.77
C GLY A 212 5.55 -8.38 -17.95
N TYR A 213 5.99 -7.20 -17.50
CA TYR A 213 5.27 -5.95 -17.75
C TYR A 213 5.15 -5.63 -19.25
N GLY A 214 6.25 -5.78 -20.00
CA GLY A 214 6.26 -5.59 -21.44
C GLY A 214 5.31 -6.54 -22.16
N ILE A 215 5.32 -7.81 -21.75
CA ILE A 215 4.48 -8.88 -22.33
C ILE A 215 3.01 -8.69 -21.99
N GLY A 216 2.69 -8.24 -20.77
CA GLY A 216 1.33 -7.93 -20.36
C GLY A 216 0.66 -6.81 -21.19
N ASN A 217 1.44 -5.98 -21.90
CA ASN A 217 0.92 -4.94 -22.80
C ASN A 217 0.70 -5.41 -24.25
N ILE A 218 1.12 -6.63 -24.59
CA ILE A 218 0.97 -7.18 -25.94
C ILE A 218 -0.51 -7.53 -26.18
N LYS A 219 -1.16 -6.79 -27.08
CA LYS A 219 -2.53 -7.09 -27.56
C LYS A 219 -2.47 -7.96 -28.82
N GLY A 220 -2.06 -9.21 -28.64
CA GLY A 220 -1.93 -10.17 -29.75
C GLY A 220 -3.03 -11.24 -29.76
N ALA A 221 -2.95 -12.18 -30.71
CA ALA A 221 -3.93 -13.26 -30.88
C ALA A 221 -3.83 -14.39 -29.83
N LEU A 222 -2.63 -14.60 -29.25
CA LEU A 222 -2.41 -15.54 -28.16
C LEU A 222 -2.64 -14.91 -26.78
N GLN A 223 -2.94 -15.74 -25.78
CA GLN A 223 -3.01 -15.32 -24.38
C GLN A 223 -1.64 -14.84 -23.87
N SER A 224 -1.61 -13.83 -22.99
CA SER A 224 -0.37 -13.20 -22.49
C SER A 224 0.64 -14.19 -21.89
N TRP A 225 0.15 -15.23 -21.19
CA TRP A 225 1.03 -16.26 -20.60
C TRP A 225 1.81 -17.08 -21.65
N ARG A 226 1.26 -17.26 -22.87
CA ARG A 226 1.95 -17.98 -23.96
C ARG A 226 3.10 -17.16 -24.53
N TYR A 227 2.95 -15.84 -24.61
CA TYR A 227 4.04 -14.95 -25.03
C TYR A 227 5.21 -14.96 -24.05
N GLU A 228 4.94 -15.09 -22.74
CA GLU A 228 5.98 -15.22 -21.72
C GLU A 228 6.92 -16.40 -22.03
N PHE A 229 6.37 -17.59 -22.22
CA PHE A 229 7.13 -18.80 -22.56
C PHE A 229 7.87 -18.69 -23.90
N ILE A 230 7.24 -18.07 -24.92
CA ILE A 230 7.86 -17.89 -26.25
C ILE A 230 9.04 -16.91 -26.18
N ILE A 231 8.85 -15.73 -25.60
CA ILE A 231 9.85 -14.66 -25.62
C ILE A 231 11.04 -15.03 -24.74
N VAL A 232 10.79 -15.50 -23.51
CA VAL A 232 11.85 -15.94 -22.60
C VAL A 232 12.58 -17.15 -23.18
N GLY A 233 11.85 -18.13 -23.72
CA GLY A 233 12.44 -19.33 -24.33
C GLY A 233 13.27 -19.02 -25.59
N ALA A 234 12.82 -18.09 -26.43
CA ALA A 234 13.56 -17.64 -27.60
C ALA A 234 14.85 -16.92 -27.21
N ALA A 235 14.77 -15.99 -26.25
CA ALA A 235 15.94 -15.26 -25.75
C ALA A 235 16.97 -16.22 -25.12
N CYS A 236 16.51 -17.20 -24.34
CA CYS A 236 17.35 -18.25 -23.76
C CYS A 236 18.02 -19.12 -24.84
N SER A 237 17.27 -19.53 -25.87
CA SER A 237 17.80 -20.32 -26.98
C SER A 237 18.88 -19.56 -27.75
N VAL A 238 18.64 -18.28 -28.07
CA VAL A 238 19.63 -17.40 -28.71
C VAL A 238 20.87 -17.25 -27.84
N TRP A 239 20.69 -17.12 -26.53
CA TRP A 239 21.81 -17.05 -25.59
C TRP A 239 22.63 -18.35 -25.55
N GLY A 240 21.99 -19.52 -25.60
CA GLY A 240 22.67 -20.80 -25.75
C GLY A 240 23.58 -20.88 -27.00
N ILE A 241 23.13 -20.32 -28.12
CA ILE A 241 23.96 -20.21 -29.35
C ILE A 241 25.15 -19.27 -29.11
N ILE A 242 24.93 -18.12 -28.46
CA ILE A 242 26.00 -17.16 -28.13
C ILE A 242 27.04 -17.80 -27.22
N LEU A 243 26.63 -18.56 -26.20
CA LEU A 243 27.55 -19.29 -25.32
C LEU A 243 28.38 -20.31 -26.10
N CYS A 244 27.78 -21.03 -27.05
CA CYS A 244 28.51 -21.98 -27.88
C CYS A 244 29.66 -21.31 -28.65
N LEU A 245 29.48 -20.04 -29.06
CA LEU A 245 30.48 -19.26 -29.81
C LEU A 245 31.51 -18.55 -28.93
N LEU A 246 31.11 -18.07 -27.75
CA LEU A 246 31.92 -17.20 -26.90
C LEU A 246 32.57 -17.91 -25.70
N LEU A 247 31.97 -18.98 -25.19
CA LEU A 247 32.43 -19.66 -23.99
C LEU A 247 33.56 -20.68 -24.33
N PRO A 248 34.78 -20.49 -23.81
CA PRO A 248 35.92 -21.36 -24.11
C PRO A 248 35.85 -22.70 -23.35
N ASN A 249 36.21 -23.80 -24.02
CA ASN A 249 36.28 -25.14 -23.41
C ASN A 249 37.52 -25.35 -22.52
N SER A 250 38.60 -24.62 -22.79
CA SER A 250 39.85 -24.71 -22.02
C SER A 250 40.63 -23.39 -22.05
N PRO A 251 41.53 -23.16 -21.06
CA PRO A 251 42.46 -22.02 -21.08
C PRO A 251 43.26 -21.91 -22.38
N VAL A 252 43.61 -23.04 -22.99
CA VAL A 252 44.37 -23.11 -24.25
C VAL A 252 43.55 -22.62 -25.45
N THR A 253 42.26 -22.98 -25.49
CA THR A 253 41.33 -22.64 -26.58
C THR A 253 40.70 -21.26 -26.44
N PHE A 254 41.05 -20.49 -25.39
CA PHE A 254 40.45 -19.18 -25.14
C PHE A 254 40.88 -18.15 -26.19
N ARG A 255 39.92 -17.69 -27.01
CA ARG A 255 40.12 -16.67 -28.04
C ARG A 255 40.32 -15.28 -27.43
N GLY A 256 41.28 -14.51 -27.96
CA GLY A 256 41.53 -13.10 -27.59
C GLY A 256 42.40 -12.87 -26.34
N PHE A 257 43.16 -13.88 -25.92
CA PHE A 257 44.31 -13.76 -25.02
C PHE A 257 45.60 -13.99 -25.82
N SER A 258 46.67 -13.24 -25.51
CA SER A 258 47.99 -13.46 -26.11
C SER A 258 48.59 -14.79 -25.64
N HIS A 259 49.61 -15.28 -26.34
CA HIS A 259 50.33 -16.50 -25.95
C HIS A 259 50.86 -16.39 -24.52
N ASP A 260 51.52 -15.27 -24.20
CA ASP A 260 52.05 -14.97 -22.85
C ASP A 260 50.96 -14.94 -21.78
N GLU A 261 49.79 -14.33 -22.06
CA GLU A 261 48.66 -14.33 -21.13
C GLU A 261 48.09 -15.74 -20.88
N LYS A 262 48.13 -16.63 -21.88
CA LYS A 262 47.70 -18.03 -21.74
C LYS A 262 48.70 -18.83 -20.91
N LEU A 263 50.00 -18.63 -21.12
CA LEU A 263 51.06 -19.24 -20.29
C LEU A 263 50.91 -18.79 -18.83
N LEU A 264 50.69 -17.50 -18.60
CA LEU A 264 50.45 -16.94 -17.26
C LEU A 264 49.16 -17.49 -16.62
N MET A 265 48.08 -17.66 -17.40
CA MET A 265 46.83 -18.27 -16.96
C MET A 265 47.01 -19.73 -16.56
N ILE A 266 47.87 -20.49 -17.23
CA ILE A 266 48.17 -21.88 -16.88
C ILE A 266 49.09 -21.94 -15.66
N ALA A 267 50.14 -21.10 -15.62
CA ALA A 267 51.11 -21.06 -14.54
C ALA A 267 50.46 -20.76 -13.18
N ARG A 268 49.55 -19.77 -13.13
CA ARG A 268 48.83 -19.41 -11.89
C ARG A 268 47.90 -20.51 -11.37
N MET A 269 47.41 -21.38 -12.25
CA MET A 269 46.55 -22.50 -11.86
C MET A 269 47.32 -23.57 -11.09
N ARG A 270 48.65 -23.58 -11.16
CA ARG A 270 49.51 -24.43 -10.31
C ARG A 270 49.30 -24.17 -8.82
N ARG A 271 49.04 -22.93 -8.42
CA ARG A 271 48.73 -22.53 -7.03
C ARG A 271 47.53 -23.27 -6.43
N ASN A 272 46.65 -23.81 -7.28
CA ASN A 272 45.50 -24.57 -6.79
C ASN A 272 45.88 -25.97 -6.29
N GLN A 273 47.12 -26.42 -6.51
CA GLN A 273 47.63 -27.77 -6.18
C GLN A 273 46.68 -28.90 -6.62
N THR A 274 45.80 -28.60 -7.57
CA THR A 274 45.03 -29.56 -8.34
C THR A 274 45.91 -29.85 -9.54
N GLY A 275 46.65 -30.96 -9.49
CA GLY A 275 47.36 -31.44 -10.68
C GLY A 275 46.44 -31.42 -11.91
N VAL A 276 47.02 -31.27 -13.10
CA VAL A 276 46.32 -31.39 -14.39
C VAL A 276 45.34 -32.57 -14.29
N GLU A 277 44.03 -32.27 -14.24
CA GLU A 277 42.91 -33.21 -14.02
C GLU A 277 43.32 -34.61 -13.52
N GLN A 278 43.54 -34.79 -12.21
CA GLN A 278 43.57 -36.15 -11.66
C GLN A 278 42.11 -36.66 -11.64
N ARG A 279 41.63 -37.24 -12.76
CA ARG A 279 40.30 -37.87 -12.91
C ARG A 279 40.10 -39.14 -12.05
N ARG A 280 40.86 -39.31 -10.96
CA ARG A 280 40.79 -40.47 -10.08
C ARG A 280 39.82 -40.19 -8.94
N ILE A 281 38.62 -40.77 -9.04
CA ILE A 281 37.64 -40.78 -7.96
C ILE A 281 38.19 -41.63 -6.81
N ASN A 282 38.35 -41.05 -5.63
CA ASN A 282 38.77 -41.80 -4.44
C ASN A 282 37.53 -42.33 -3.68
N TRP A 283 37.28 -43.63 -3.81
CA TRP A 283 36.13 -44.29 -3.18
C TRP A 283 36.16 -44.25 -1.65
N SER A 284 37.33 -44.17 -1.01
CA SER A 284 37.41 -44.02 0.45
C SER A 284 36.83 -42.68 0.90
N GLN A 285 37.20 -41.59 0.21
CA GLN A 285 36.67 -40.25 0.47
C GLN A 285 35.16 -40.15 0.22
N ILE A 286 34.64 -40.85 -0.81
CA ILE A 286 33.19 -40.93 -1.06
C ILE A 286 32.48 -41.65 0.08
N LYS A 287 33.01 -42.79 0.51
CA LYS A 287 32.43 -43.55 1.64
C LYS A 287 32.44 -42.72 2.92
N GLU A 288 33.53 -41.99 3.17
CA GLU A 288 33.61 -41.04 4.28
C GLU A 288 32.56 -39.94 4.16
N ALA A 289 32.36 -39.36 2.97
CA ALA A 289 31.37 -38.32 2.74
C ALA A 289 29.95 -38.74 3.15
N TYR A 290 29.53 -39.96 2.81
CA TYR A 290 28.20 -40.48 3.16
C TYR A 290 28.04 -40.84 4.64
N LEU A 291 29.13 -41.20 5.32
CA LEU A 291 29.13 -41.53 6.75
C LEU A 291 29.29 -40.30 7.66
N ASP A 292 29.76 -39.17 7.11
CA ASP A 292 29.93 -37.93 7.86
C ASP A 292 28.57 -37.25 8.09
N TYR A 293 28.24 -37.02 9.36
CA TYR A 293 27.00 -36.33 9.76
C TYR A 293 26.97 -34.88 9.23
N LYS A 294 28.13 -34.25 9.02
CA LYS A 294 28.23 -32.88 8.46
C LYS A 294 27.66 -32.80 7.05
N THR A 295 27.84 -33.84 6.24
CA THR A 295 27.26 -33.95 4.88
C THR A 295 25.74 -33.96 4.92
N TRP A 296 25.15 -34.70 5.86
CA TRP A 296 23.70 -34.74 6.06
C TRP A 296 23.15 -33.43 6.64
N LEU A 297 23.91 -32.74 7.50
CA LEU A 297 23.57 -31.38 7.93
C LEU A 297 23.51 -30.40 6.75
N PHE A 298 24.46 -30.47 5.80
CA PHE A 298 24.42 -29.66 4.59
C PHE A 298 23.28 -30.03 3.65
N THR A 299 22.92 -31.31 3.58
CA THR A 299 21.76 -31.79 2.81
C THR A 299 20.46 -31.24 3.39
N PHE A 300 20.33 -31.32 4.71
CA PHE A 300 19.17 -30.79 5.42
C PHE A 300 19.11 -29.26 5.34
N LEU A 301 20.25 -28.57 5.40
CA LEU A 301 20.34 -27.14 5.12
C LEU A 301 19.87 -26.81 3.69
N GLY A 302 20.32 -27.56 2.69
CA GLY A 302 19.85 -27.43 1.31
C GLY A 302 18.34 -27.57 1.19
N PHE A 303 17.76 -28.59 1.84
CA PHE A 303 16.31 -28.79 1.91
C PHE A 303 15.59 -27.60 2.52
N VAL A 304 15.96 -27.20 3.74
CA VAL A 304 15.26 -26.14 4.49
C VAL A 304 15.40 -24.78 3.79
N SER A 305 16.59 -24.42 3.31
CA SER A 305 16.86 -23.12 2.65
C SER A 305 16.12 -22.95 1.32
N ASN A 306 15.76 -24.05 0.65
CA ASN A 306 15.04 -24.01 -0.62
C ASN A 306 13.52 -24.19 -0.50
N VAL A 307 12.99 -24.52 0.69
CA VAL A 307 11.55 -24.41 0.94
C VAL A 307 11.06 -22.97 0.70
N PRO A 308 11.71 -21.91 1.22
CA PRO A 308 11.44 -20.52 0.83
C PRO A 308 11.46 -20.28 -0.68
N ASN A 309 12.49 -20.80 -1.34
CA ASN A 309 12.76 -20.54 -2.76
C ASN A 309 11.65 -21.07 -3.66
N GLY A 310 11.27 -22.34 -3.51
CA GLY A 310 10.26 -22.98 -4.36
C GLY A 310 8.87 -22.35 -4.23
N GLY A 311 8.55 -21.81 -3.05
CA GLY A 311 7.27 -21.17 -2.75
C GLY A 311 7.22 -19.75 -3.32
N ILE A 312 8.19 -18.92 -2.94
CA ILE A 312 8.25 -17.52 -3.38
C ILE A 312 8.42 -17.44 -4.91
N SER A 313 9.30 -18.24 -5.51
CA SER A 313 9.54 -18.16 -6.97
C SER A 313 8.30 -18.44 -7.80
N ASN A 314 7.43 -19.38 -7.37
CA ASN A 314 6.26 -19.80 -8.14
C ASN A 314 4.96 -19.09 -7.74
N PHE A 315 4.86 -18.56 -6.51
CA PHE A 315 3.65 -17.92 -6.00
C PHE A 315 3.80 -16.42 -5.67
N SER A 316 4.99 -15.83 -5.79
CA SER A 316 5.22 -14.41 -5.47
C SER A 316 4.27 -13.46 -6.18
N THR A 317 4.05 -13.61 -7.49
CA THR A 317 3.14 -12.75 -8.26
C THR A 317 1.68 -12.91 -7.80
N LEU A 318 1.27 -14.12 -7.41
CA LEU A 318 -0.06 -14.41 -6.88
C LEU A 318 -0.26 -13.79 -5.50
N VAL A 319 0.75 -13.88 -4.63
CA VAL A 319 0.76 -13.24 -3.30
C VAL A 319 0.67 -11.72 -3.45
N ILE A 320 1.46 -11.13 -4.35
CA ILE A 320 1.44 -9.67 -4.60
C ILE A 320 0.10 -9.24 -5.23
N LYS A 321 -0.42 -9.98 -6.22
CA LYS A 321 -1.77 -9.73 -6.79
C LYS A 321 -2.86 -9.83 -5.72
N GLY A 322 -2.69 -10.75 -4.77
CA GLY A 322 -3.55 -10.91 -3.60
C GLY A 322 -3.65 -9.70 -2.67
N LEU A 323 -2.70 -8.76 -2.75
CA LEU A 323 -2.72 -7.49 -2.01
C LEU A 323 -3.62 -6.42 -2.67
N GLY A 324 -4.26 -6.71 -3.80
CA GLY A 324 -5.18 -5.80 -4.49
C GLY A 324 -4.59 -5.03 -5.66
N PHE A 325 -3.35 -5.32 -6.07
CA PHE A 325 -2.72 -4.69 -7.24
C PHE A 325 -3.22 -5.28 -8.56
N ASN A 326 -3.35 -4.43 -9.59
CA ASN A 326 -3.62 -4.87 -10.96
C ASN A 326 -2.47 -5.75 -11.50
N THR A 327 -2.77 -6.71 -12.37
CA THR A 327 -1.82 -7.66 -12.98
C THR A 327 -0.55 -6.98 -13.52
N LEU A 328 -0.67 -5.87 -14.25
CA LEU A 328 0.49 -5.13 -14.76
C LEU A 328 1.32 -4.50 -13.62
N ASN A 329 0.67 -3.89 -12.64
CA ASN A 329 1.39 -3.31 -11.50
C ASN A 329 2.07 -4.41 -10.67
N THR A 330 1.43 -5.56 -10.48
CA THR A 330 2.01 -6.74 -9.81
C THR A 330 3.32 -7.19 -10.47
N THR A 331 3.41 -7.17 -11.80
CA THR A 331 4.66 -7.54 -12.49
C THR A 331 5.80 -6.56 -12.19
N LEU A 332 5.50 -5.25 -12.18
CA LEU A 332 6.47 -4.19 -11.86
C LEU A 332 6.95 -4.25 -10.40
N LEU A 333 6.10 -4.68 -9.47
CA LEU A 333 6.45 -4.85 -8.06
C LEU A 333 7.46 -5.99 -7.83
N GLY A 334 7.78 -6.80 -8.85
CA GLY A 334 8.94 -7.70 -8.82
C GLY A 334 10.30 -6.98 -8.92
N ILE A 335 10.35 -5.79 -9.53
CA ILE A 335 11.61 -5.05 -9.76
C ILE A 335 12.28 -4.64 -8.45
N PRO A 336 11.60 -3.99 -7.49
CA PRO A 336 12.21 -3.64 -6.21
C PRO A 336 12.74 -4.85 -5.45
N GLN A 337 12.02 -6.00 -5.52
CA GLN A 337 12.46 -7.23 -4.88
C GLN A 337 13.81 -7.70 -5.43
N GLY A 338 13.98 -7.69 -6.75
CA GLY A 338 15.24 -8.07 -7.38
C GLY A 338 16.41 -7.17 -6.99
N VAL A 339 16.18 -5.85 -6.94
CA VAL A 339 17.21 -4.88 -6.50
C VAL A 339 17.61 -5.12 -5.05
N ILE A 340 16.65 -5.36 -4.16
CA ILE A 340 16.91 -5.64 -2.74
C ILE A 340 17.70 -6.96 -2.57
N VAL A 341 17.40 -8.00 -3.34
CA VAL A 341 18.17 -9.25 -3.34
C VAL A 341 19.63 -9.01 -3.75
N VAL A 342 19.87 -8.21 -4.80
CA VAL A 342 21.24 -7.84 -5.21
C VAL A 342 21.97 -7.13 -4.07
N ILE A 343 21.32 -6.18 -3.41
CA ILE A 343 21.89 -5.44 -2.27
C ILE A 343 22.25 -6.40 -1.14
N TRP A 344 21.38 -7.34 -0.78
CA TRP A 344 21.65 -8.33 0.26
C TRP A 344 22.83 -9.24 -0.07
N ILE A 345 22.93 -9.74 -1.31
CA ILE A 345 24.03 -10.60 -1.75
C ILE A 345 25.36 -9.84 -1.72
N VAL A 346 25.38 -8.59 -2.20
CA VAL A 346 26.58 -7.73 -2.16
C VAL A 346 26.96 -7.44 -0.71
N LEU A 347 25.98 -7.13 0.15
CA LEU A 347 26.22 -6.86 1.57
C LEU A 347 26.80 -8.09 2.28
N ALA A 348 26.28 -9.29 2.01
CA ALA A 348 26.82 -10.54 2.54
C ALA A 348 28.27 -10.78 2.10
N ALA A 349 28.59 -10.52 0.83
CA ALA A 349 29.94 -10.63 0.31
C ALA A 349 30.91 -9.62 0.95
N VAL A 350 30.45 -8.37 1.16
CA VAL A 350 31.21 -7.31 1.85
C VAL A 350 31.42 -7.66 3.32
N CYS A 351 30.37 -8.06 4.05
CA CYS A 351 30.46 -8.49 5.44
C CYS A 351 31.44 -9.66 5.61
N ASN A 352 31.39 -10.66 4.74
CA ASN A 352 32.33 -11.78 4.76
C ASN A 352 33.80 -11.35 4.49
N ARG A 353 34.02 -10.24 3.78
CA ARG A 353 35.38 -9.71 3.53
C ARG A 353 35.93 -8.89 4.70
N TYR A 354 35.09 -8.12 5.39
CA TYR A 354 35.52 -7.20 6.45
C TYR A 354 35.42 -7.79 7.87
N MET A 355 34.65 -8.86 8.08
CA MET A 355 34.55 -9.49 9.40
C MET A 355 35.76 -10.40 9.71
N PRO A 356 36.02 -10.66 11.01
CA PRO A 356 37.09 -11.55 11.43
C PRO A 356 37.00 -12.90 10.71
N ASN A 357 38.16 -13.44 10.34
CA ASN A 357 38.27 -14.78 9.77
C ASN A 357 37.47 -15.78 10.64
N ASN A 358 36.73 -16.66 9.98
CA ASN A 358 35.90 -17.71 10.58
C ASN A 358 34.55 -17.28 11.24
N SER A 359 34.06 -16.07 10.99
CA SER A 359 32.74 -15.59 11.46
C SER A 359 31.53 -16.05 10.63
N ARG A 360 31.74 -16.79 9.55
CA ARG A 360 30.77 -17.05 8.48
C ARG A 360 29.45 -17.65 8.94
N THR A 361 29.46 -18.62 9.86
CA THR A 361 28.22 -19.26 10.35
C THR A 361 27.32 -18.27 11.10
N LEU A 362 27.92 -17.34 11.85
CA LEU A 362 27.18 -16.32 12.61
C LEU A 362 26.64 -15.22 11.68
N ILE A 363 27.41 -14.85 10.65
CA ILE A 363 26.94 -13.94 9.60
C ILE A 363 25.71 -14.52 8.91
N CYS A 364 25.74 -15.79 8.53
CA CYS A 364 24.59 -16.45 7.90
C CYS A 364 23.34 -16.37 8.79
N ALA A 365 23.48 -16.61 10.11
CA ALA A 365 22.38 -16.49 11.06
C ALA A 365 21.84 -15.06 11.18
N VAL A 366 22.70 -14.04 11.19
CA VAL A 366 22.28 -12.63 11.27
C VAL A 366 21.51 -12.19 10.03
N PHE A 367 21.92 -12.61 8.83
CA PHE A 367 21.23 -12.30 7.58
C PHE A 367 19.85 -12.98 7.46
N MET A 368 19.52 -13.92 8.36
CA MET A 368 18.17 -14.49 8.45
C MET A 368 17.20 -13.67 9.30
N LEU A 369 17.68 -12.78 10.16
CA LEU A 369 16.79 -11.97 11.01
C LEU A 369 15.84 -11.07 10.19
N PRO A 370 16.28 -10.38 9.11
CA PRO A 370 15.38 -9.59 8.27
C PRO A 370 14.30 -10.43 7.59
N THR A 371 14.61 -11.65 7.11
CA THR A 371 13.59 -12.51 6.48
C THR A 371 12.56 -13.02 7.49
N ILE A 372 12.99 -13.33 8.73
CA ILE A 372 12.09 -13.73 9.81
C ILE A 372 11.17 -12.57 10.20
N ALA A 373 11.73 -11.36 10.35
CA ALA A 373 10.96 -10.15 10.64
C ALA A 373 9.97 -9.82 9.50
N GLY A 374 10.39 -9.97 8.25
CA GLY A 374 9.54 -9.80 7.08
C GLY A 374 8.39 -10.80 7.02
N ALA A 375 8.68 -12.09 7.24
CA ALA A 375 7.64 -13.13 7.25
C ALA A 375 6.64 -12.95 8.41
N LEU A 376 7.12 -12.65 9.62
CA LEU A 376 6.26 -12.33 10.78
C LEU A 376 5.43 -11.07 10.53
N GLY A 377 6.05 -10.01 10.03
CA GLY A 377 5.38 -8.77 9.70
C GLY A 377 4.32 -8.95 8.61
N PHE A 378 4.56 -9.81 7.62
CA PHE A 378 3.56 -10.11 6.59
C PHE A 378 2.34 -10.87 7.14
N LEU A 379 2.56 -11.79 8.09
CA LEU A 379 1.51 -12.59 8.74
C LEU A 379 0.71 -11.81 9.78
N LEU A 380 1.35 -10.90 10.51
CA LEU A 380 0.75 -10.15 11.62
C LEU A 380 0.16 -8.80 11.19
N ALA A 381 0.61 -8.24 10.06
CA ALA A 381 0.11 -6.95 9.60
C ALA A 381 -1.39 -7.02 9.23
N PRO A 382 -2.18 -5.97 9.55
CA PRO A 382 -3.58 -5.88 9.14
C PRO A 382 -3.73 -6.01 7.63
N THR A 383 -4.83 -6.62 7.18
CA THR A 383 -5.14 -6.80 5.75
C THR A 383 -5.13 -5.50 4.96
N ASP A 384 -5.41 -4.40 5.64
CA ASP A 384 -5.64 -3.08 5.05
C ASP A 384 -4.30 -2.32 4.84
N ALA A 385 -3.22 -2.79 5.50
CA ALA A 385 -1.88 -2.22 5.40
C ALA A 385 -1.08 -2.82 4.22
N TYR A 386 -1.63 -2.77 3.01
CA TYR A 386 -1.05 -3.42 1.82
C TYR A 386 0.40 -2.97 1.52
N VAL A 387 0.75 -1.69 1.76
CA VAL A 387 2.13 -1.18 1.63
C VAL A 387 3.05 -1.81 2.67
N GLY A 388 2.61 -1.92 3.93
CA GLY A 388 3.37 -2.56 5.00
C GLY A 388 3.64 -4.03 4.71
N ARG A 389 2.62 -4.77 4.22
CA ARG A 389 2.77 -6.16 3.79
C ARG A 389 3.73 -6.29 2.62
N LEU A 390 3.70 -5.38 1.65
CA LEU A 390 4.65 -5.38 0.53
C LEU A 390 6.10 -5.15 0.99
N ILE A 391 6.35 -4.22 1.92
CA ILE A 391 7.69 -4.01 2.51
C ILE A 391 8.16 -5.26 3.25
N CYS A 392 7.28 -5.86 4.05
CA CYS A 392 7.55 -7.11 4.75
C CYS A 392 7.89 -8.26 3.77
N PHE A 393 7.19 -8.32 2.63
CA PHE A 393 7.51 -9.26 1.56
C PHE A 393 8.90 -8.99 0.98
N TYR A 394 9.30 -7.74 0.78
CA TYR A 394 10.64 -7.43 0.26
C TYR A 394 11.78 -7.78 1.21
N LEU A 395 11.56 -7.67 2.52
CA LEU A 395 12.53 -8.10 3.54
C LEU A 395 12.84 -9.59 3.48
N THR A 396 11.96 -10.41 2.87
CA THR A 396 12.22 -11.84 2.71
C THR A 396 13.41 -12.13 1.79
N GLY A 397 13.87 -11.19 0.96
CA GLY A 397 14.99 -11.40 0.04
C GLY A 397 16.33 -11.76 0.70
N SER A 398 16.51 -11.49 2.01
CA SER A 398 17.79 -11.66 2.70
C SER A 398 18.25 -13.12 2.84
N TYR A 399 17.33 -14.11 2.82
CA TYR A 399 17.70 -15.53 2.95
C TYR A 399 18.61 -16.01 1.82
N GLN A 400 18.45 -15.43 0.62
CA GLN A 400 19.27 -15.79 -0.53
C GLN A 400 20.76 -15.47 -0.32
N ALA A 401 21.04 -14.37 0.38
CA ALA A 401 22.40 -13.99 0.73
C ALA A 401 23.03 -14.98 1.73
N SER A 402 22.22 -15.50 2.66
CA SER A 402 22.64 -16.54 3.61
C SER A 402 22.97 -17.85 2.90
N PHE A 403 22.16 -18.27 1.92
CA PHE A 403 22.42 -19.47 1.11
C PHE A 403 23.73 -19.37 0.32
N VAL A 404 24.02 -18.22 -0.31
CA VAL A 404 25.29 -18.02 -1.04
C VAL A 404 26.49 -18.13 -0.10
N LEU A 405 26.39 -17.55 1.10
CA LEU A 405 27.44 -17.67 2.11
C LEU A 405 27.58 -19.12 2.61
N SER A 406 26.50 -19.89 2.72
CA SER A 406 26.56 -21.28 3.17
C SER A 406 27.25 -22.21 2.17
N LEU A 407 27.11 -21.96 0.86
CA LEU A 407 27.90 -22.66 -0.18
C LEU A 407 29.41 -22.47 0.02
N SER A 408 29.82 -21.29 0.47
CA SER A 408 31.24 -21.03 0.79
C SER A 408 31.72 -21.85 2.00
N LEU A 409 30.84 -22.19 2.96
CA LEU A 409 31.20 -23.00 4.13
C LEU A 409 31.62 -24.42 3.72
N ILE A 410 30.98 -25.01 2.71
CA ILE A 410 31.37 -26.33 2.17
C ILE A 410 32.81 -26.24 1.66
N THR A 411 33.13 -25.17 0.94
CA THR A 411 34.46 -25.04 0.34
C THR A 411 35.59 -24.89 1.34
N SER A 412 35.31 -24.33 2.53
CA SER A 412 36.31 -24.10 3.59
C SER A 412 36.34 -25.16 4.68
N ASN A 413 35.28 -25.96 4.85
CA ASN A 413 35.15 -26.92 5.96
C ASN A 413 35.14 -28.39 5.50
N THR A 414 35.34 -28.64 4.21
CA THR A 414 35.44 -30.00 3.67
C THR A 414 36.76 -30.17 2.94
N GLY A 415 37.56 -31.15 3.39
CA GLY A 415 38.85 -31.53 2.82
C GLY A 415 38.71 -32.75 1.92
N GLY A 416 39.66 -32.96 1.01
CA GLY A 416 39.62 -34.01 -0.01
C GLY A 416 38.78 -33.64 -1.23
N GLN A 417 39.34 -33.79 -2.42
CA GLN A 417 38.67 -33.39 -3.67
C GLN A 417 37.37 -34.18 -3.92
N SER A 418 37.40 -35.51 -3.76
CA SER A 418 36.23 -36.35 -4.05
C SER A 418 35.13 -36.14 -3.00
N LYS A 419 35.49 -35.99 -1.72
CA LYS A 419 34.54 -35.67 -0.64
C LYS A 419 33.84 -34.33 -0.87
N LYS A 420 34.60 -33.28 -1.21
CA LYS A 420 34.07 -31.93 -1.47
C LYS A 420 33.07 -31.91 -2.63
N MET A 421 33.32 -32.66 -3.71
CA MET A 421 32.35 -32.80 -4.80
C MET A 421 31.04 -33.48 -4.37
N ILE A 422 31.12 -34.56 -3.59
CA ILE A 422 29.92 -35.25 -3.07
C ILE A 422 29.13 -34.35 -2.12
N VAL A 423 29.79 -33.69 -1.16
CA VAL A 423 29.13 -32.77 -0.22
C VAL A 423 28.45 -31.61 -0.98
N SER A 424 29.13 -31.05 -1.98
CA SER A 424 28.54 -30.03 -2.85
C SER A 424 27.37 -30.54 -3.68
N GLY A 425 27.37 -31.81 -4.13
CA GLY A 425 26.23 -32.41 -4.82
C GLY A 425 25.05 -32.66 -3.88
N MET A 426 25.32 -33.08 -2.64
CA MET A 426 24.29 -33.41 -1.66
C MET A 426 23.49 -32.20 -1.16
N ILE A 427 24.11 -31.01 -1.06
CA ILE A 427 23.35 -29.79 -0.75
C ILE A 427 22.34 -29.45 -1.86
N TRP A 428 22.71 -29.61 -3.14
CA TRP A 428 21.81 -29.37 -4.27
C TRP A 428 20.73 -30.45 -4.40
N PHE A 429 21.05 -31.69 -4.03
CA PHE A 429 20.06 -32.75 -3.87
C PHE A 429 19.00 -32.37 -2.83
N GLY A 430 19.43 -31.89 -1.65
CA GLY A 430 18.53 -31.34 -0.63
C GLY A 430 17.70 -30.16 -1.16
N ALA A 431 18.34 -29.23 -1.87
CA ALA A 431 17.69 -28.06 -2.47
C ALA A 431 16.52 -28.45 -3.39
N CYS A 432 16.67 -29.53 -4.17
CA CYS A 432 15.61 -30.01 -5.04
C CYS A 432 14.44 -30.61 -4.28
N ILE A 433 14.69 -31.36 -3.22
CA ILE A 433 13.62 -31.88 -2.36
C ILE A 433 12.84 -30.71 -1.73
N GLY A 434 13.54 -29.66 -1.30
CA GLY A 434 12.90 -28.45 -0.74
C GLY A 434 11.99 -27.75 -1.75
N ASN A 435 12.48 -27.58 -2.98
CA ASN A 435 11.72 -26.99 -4.08
C ASN A 435 10.54 -27.86 -4.54
N ILE A 436 10.64 -29.19 -4.45
CA ILE A 436 9.52 -30.11 -4.73
C ILE A 436 8.43 -29.99 -3.67
N ALA A 437 8.80 -29.90 -2.38
CA ALA A 437 7.86 -29.86 -1.27
C ALA A 437 7.14 -28.50 -1.13
N SER A 438 7.82 -27.39 -1.45
CA SER A 438 7.34 -26.05 -1.15
C SER A 438 5.99 -25.64 -1.77
N PRO A 439 5.72 -25.90 -3.07
CA PRO A 439 4.46 -25.52 -3.71
C PRO A 439 3.19 -26.08 -3.05
N PHE A 440 3.32 -27.16 -2.28
CA PHE A 440 2.20 -27.80 -1.59
C PHE A 440 1.76 -27.08 -0.30
N PHE A 441 2.58 -26.16 0.22
CA PHE A 441 2.16 -25.29 1.34
C PHE A 441 1.26 -24.14 0.87
N TYR A 442 1.28 -23.79 -0.43
CA TYR A 442 0.49 -22.72 -1.03
C TYR A 442 -0.85 -23.26 -1.58
N ARG A 443 -1.74 -23.65 -0.67
CA ARG A 443 -3.03 -24.25 -1.03
C ARG A 443 -3.97 -23.24 -1.69
N THR A 444 -4.67 -23.67 -2.73
CA THR A 444 -5.63 -22.85 -3.48
C THR A 444 -6.79 -22.35 -2.61
N GLU A 445 -7.17 -23.11 -1.57
CA GLU A 445 -8.21 -22.76 -0.58
C GLU A 445 -7.82 -21.57 0.33
N GLN A 446 -6.53 -21.24 0.38
CA GLN A 446 -5.99 -20.16 1.21
C GLN A 446 -5.68 -18.89 0.41
N ALA A 447 -6.01 -18.87 -0.88
CA ALA A 447 -5.91 -17.67 -1.69
C ALA A 447 -6.88 -16.60 -1.15
N PRO A 448 -6.49 -15.31 -1.15
CA PRO A 448 -5.26 -14.73 -1.71
C PRO A 448 -4.09 -14.61 -0.71
N ASN A 449 -4.31 -14.87 0.58
CA ASN A 449 -3.34 -14.52 1.64
C ASN A 449 -2.25 -15.59 1.89
N TYR A 450 -2.49 -16.85 1.51
CA TYR A 450 -1.55 -17.98 1.65
C TYR A 450 -0.82 -18.09 3.01
N PRO A 451 -1.52 -18.01 4.17
CA PRO A 451 -0.89 -18.02 5.49
C PRO A 451 -0.02 -19.26 5.76
N MET A 452 -0.39 -20.46 5.26
CA MET A 452 0.40 -21.66 5.47
C MET A 452 1.70 -21.65 4.65
N GLY A 453 1.69 -21.08 3.44
CA GLY A 453 2.88 -20.94 2.59
C GLY A 453 3.90 -19.94 3.18
N ILE A 454 3.40 -18.85 3.77
CA ILE A 454 4.26 -17.87 4.45
C ILE A 454 4.68 -18.38 5.83
N GLY A 455 3.82 -19.16 6.50
CA GLY A 455 4.16 -19.88 7.72
C GLY A 455 5.25 -20.93 7.51
N SER A 456 5.22 -21.69 6.41
CA SER A 456 6.30 -22.65 6.08
C SER A 456 7.62 -21.97 5.77
N LEU A 457 7.58 -20.79 5.11
CA LEU A 457 8.74 -19.91 4.93
C LEU A 457 9.34 -19.51 6.28
N LEU A 458 8.52 -19.01 7.21
CA LEU A 458 8.94 -18.61 8.55
C LEU A 458 9.56 -19.79 9.32
N ALA A 459 8.88 -20.94 9.35
CA ALA A 459 9.36 -22.13 10.03
C ALA A 459 10.69 -22.62 9.47
N ALA A 460 10.83 -22.66 8.13
CA ALA A 460 12.07 -23.02 7.47
C ALA A 460 13.22 -22.08 7.86
N ASN A 461 13.00 -20.75 7.82
CA ASN A 461 14.02 -19.77 8.19
C ASN A 461 14.46 -19.90 9.66
N ILE A 462 13.53 -20.21 10.59
CA ILE A 462 13.87 -20.46 12.00
C ILE A 462 14.72 -21.72 12.15
N ILE A 463 14.34 -22.82 11.47
CA ILE A 463 15.12 -24.06 11.47
C ILE A 463 16.51 -23.81 10.90
N GLU A 464 16.62 -23.01 9.84
CA GLU A 464 17.90 -22.65 9.22
C GLU A 464 18.82 -21.86 10.16
N VAL A 465 18.27 -20.90 10.93
CA VAL A 465 19.03 -20.22 11.99
C VAL A 465 19.56 -21.22 13.02
N VAL A 466 18.72 -22.16 13.47
CA VAL A 466 19.14 -23.22 14.40
C VAL A 466 20.26 -24.07 13.78
N LEU A 467 20.16 -24.42 12.49
CA LEU A 467 21.20 -25.17 11.79
C LEU A 467 22.53 -24.42 11.74
N PHE A 468 22.54 -23.11 11.51
CA PHE A 468 23.79 -22.34 11.55
C PHE A 468 24.45 -22.34 12.94
N PHE A 469 23.65 -22.32 14.02
CA PHE A 469 24.18 -22.52 15.37
C PHE A 469 24.70 -23.95 15.55
N VAL A 470 23.98 -24.97 15.07
CA VAL A 470 24.44 -26.36 15.12
C VAL A 470 25.77 -26.53 14.37
N PHE A 471 25.91 -25.96 13.16
CA PHE A 471 27.18 -25.94 12.43
C PHE A 471 28.29 -25.24 13.22
N HIS A 472 28.00 -24.10 13.84
CA HIS A 472 28.96 -23.37 14.65
C HIS A 472 29.49 -24.23 15.82
N TYR A 473 28.60 -24.88 16.56
CA TYR A 473 29.00 -25.75 17.68
C TYR A 473 29.67 -27.05 17.20
N ALA A 474 29.22 -27.63 16.08
CA ALA A 474 29.83 -28.83 15.50
C ALA A 474 31.29 -28.57 15.09
N TYR A 475 31.56 -27.50 14.33
CA TYR A 475 32.93 -27.14 13.94
C TYR A 475 33.82 -26.83 15.14
N LYS A 476 33.27 -26.18 16.18
CA LYS A 476 34.00 -25.93 17.43
C LYS A 476 34.33 -27.21 18.18
N TYR A 477 33.40 -28.16 18.22
CA TYR A 477 33.62 -29.47 18.83
C TYR A 477 34.71 -30.25 18.10
N GLU A 478 34.64 -30.30 16.77
CA GLU A 478 35.65 -30.98 15.92
C GLU A 478 37.04 -30.34 16.07
N ASN A 479 37.13 -29.00 16.09
CA ASN A 479 38.40 -28.30 16.34
C ASN A 479 39.00 -28.65 17.71
N ARG A 480 38.18 -28.80 18.76
CA ARG A 480 38.64 -29.21 20.10
C ARG A 480 39.13 -30.67 20.11
N CYS A 481 38.43 -31.56 19.42
CA CYS A 481 38.85 -32.95 19.29
C CYS A 481 40.19 -33.06 18.55
N LYS A 482 40.37 -32.27 17.48
CA LYS A 482 41.64 -32.19 16.76
C LYS A 482 42.76 -31.56 17.57
N GLU A 483 42.46 -30.54 18.37
CA GLU A 483 43.46 -29.95 19.26
C GLU A 483 43.97 -30.97 20.29
N LYS A 484 43.08 -31.83 20.83
CA LYS A 484 43.47 -32.96 21.69
C LYS A 484 44.34 -33.97 20.94
N GLN A 485 43.93 -34.37 19.73
CA GLN A 485 44.70 -35.29 18.90
C GLN A 485 46.09 -34.73 18.56
N ARG A 486 46.18 -33.43 18.24
CA ARG A 486 47.46 -32.73 18.03
C ARG A 486 48.31 -32.67 19.30
N ALA A 487 47.69 -32.46 20.45
CA ALA A 487 48.40 -32.47 21.74
C ALA A 487 48.94 -33.86 22.09
N GLU A 488 48.18 -34.93 21.80
CA GLU A 488 48.60 -36.32 21.95
C GLU A 488 49.75 -36.67 21.00
N LEU A 489 49.65 -36.29 19.71
CA LEU A 489 50.70 -36.50 18.71
C LEU A 489 52.00 -35.77 19.08
N ARG A 490 51.91 -34.52 19.57
CA ARG A 490 53.06 -33.78 20.10
C ARG A 490 53.66 -34.43 21.35
N ALA A 491 52.83 -35.01 22.21
CA ALA A 491 53.29 -35.71 23.41
C ALA A 491 53.97 -37.06 23.10
N SER A 492 53.56 -37.72 22.00
CA SER A 492 54.17 -38.97 21.51
C SER A 492 55.49 -38.77 20.73
N GLY A 493 55.87 -37.53 20.42
CA GLY A 493 57.06 -37.22 19.62
C GLY A 493 56.89 -37.43 18.10
N GLU A 494 55.71 -37.87 17.64
CA GLU A 494 55.41 -38.07 16.21
C GLU A 494 55.20 -36.76 15.42
N MET A 495 55.12 -35.60 16.09
CA MET A 495 55.08 -34.28 15.47
C MET A 495 56.18 -33.37 16.03
N GLU A 496 57.29 -33.23 15.29
CA GLU A 496 58.32 -32.21 15.51
C GLU A 496 57.99 -30.94 14.68
N ASN A 497 58.41 -29.77 15.17
CA ASN A 497 58.11 -28.42 14.69
C ASN A 497 57.48 -28.25 13.28
N ASN A 498 56.18 -27.95 13.26
CA ASN A 498 55.52 -26.98 12.37
C ASN A 498 55.76 -27.05 10.84
N ASP A 499 55.93 -28.24 10.25
CA ASP A 499 55.82 -28.39 8.80
C ASP A 499 54.34 -28.44 8.37
N LEU A 500 53.70 -27.27 8.41
CA LEU A 500 52.38 -27.01 7.80
C LEU A 500 52.33 -27.37 6.30
N ASN A 501 53.50 -27.56 5.68
CA ASN A 501 53.66 -27.88 4.26
C ASN A 501 53.63 -29.38 3.95
N ASP A 502 53.98 -30.29 4.87
CA ASP A 502 54.08 -31.73 4.55
C ASP A 502 52.70 -32.40 4.33
N THR A 503 51.67 -31.97 5.07
CA THR A 503 50.28 -32.42 4.84
C THR A 503 49.53 -31.57 3.81
N ALA A 504 50.12 -30.49 3.29
CA ALA A 504 49.48 -29.65 2.28
C ALA A 504 49.46 -30.30 0.88
N PHE A 505 50.41 -31.21 0.60
CA PHE A 505 50.58 -31.84 -0.71
C PHE A 505 49.89 -33.22 -0.83
N THR A 506 49.31 -33.76 0.24
CA THR A 506 48.58 -35.04 0.24
C THR A 506 47.06 -34.81 0.19
N ASP A 507 46.32 -35.49 -0.69
CA ASP A 507 44.84 -35.38 -0.82
C ASP A 507 44.12 -36.11 0.33
N MET A 508 44.35 -35.64 1.55
CA MET A 508 43.74 -36.14 2.78
C MET A 508 42.39 -35.45 3.04
N THR A 509 41.43 -36.19 3.62
CA THR A 509 40.13 -35.60 4.00
C THR A 509 40.23 -34.68 5.22
N ASP A 510 39.20 -33.89 5.48
CA ASP A 510 39.10 -33.08 6.70
C ASP A 510 39.10 -33.92 7.99
N LYS A 511 38.79 -35.22 7.94
CA LYS A 511 38.88 -36.09 9.13
C LYS A 511 40.26 -36.72 9.27
N GLU A 512 40.89 -37.08 8.17
CA GLU A 512 42.22 -37.71 8.13
C GLU A 512 43.35 -36.73 8.44
N ASN A 513 43.22 -35.45 8.05
CA ASN A 513 44.27 -34.46 8.23
C ASN A 513 44.25 -33.86 9.66
N PRO A 514 45.25 -34.12 10.53
CA PRO A 514 45.30 -33.58 11.89
C PRO A 514 45.54 -32.06 11.94
N ASN A 515 46.13 -31.48 10.87
CA ASN A 515 46.41 -30.05 10.75
C ASN A 515 45.24 -29.26 10.12
N PHE A 516 44.17 -29.93 9.68
CA PHE A 516 43.01 -29.24 9.10
C PHE A 516 42.15 -28.61 10.21
N ASP A 517 42.07 -27.28 10.22
CA ASP A 517 41.22 -26.53 11.14
C ASP A 517 39.91 -26.12 10.45
N TYR A 518 38.78 -26.44 11.09
CA TYR A 518 37.46 -26.00 10.64
C TYR A 518 37.31 -24.48 10.87
N ALA A 519 36.77 -23.78 9.89
CA ALA A 519 36.57 -22.35 9.89
C ALA A 519 35.42 -21.94 10.84
N CYS A 520 35.69 -21.82 12.14
CA CYS A 520 34.77 -21.36 13.18
C CYS A 520 35.38 -20.28 14.12
N LEU A 521 34.59 -19.27 14.51
CA LEU A 521 35.03 -18.15 15.35
C LEU A 521 35.34 -18.62 16.80
N PRO A 522 36.46 -18.20 17.42
CA PRO A 522 36.75 -18.51 18.82
C PRO A 522 35.81 -17.76 19.80
N ALA A 523 35.46 -18.42 20.90
CA ALA A 523 34.42 -17.98 21.85
C ALA A 523 34.68 -16.61 22.50
N ASN A 524 35.95 -16.23 22.67
CA ASN A 524 36.33 -15.01 23.38
C ASN A 524 36.24 -13.74 22.50
N THR A 525 35.95 -13.88 21.20
CA THR A 525 35.88 -12.76 20.25
C THR A 525 34.44 -12.31 19.96
N ILE A 526 33.43 -12.99 20.51
CA ILE A 526 32.00 -12.66 20.31
C ILE A 526 31.68 -11.25 20.84
N TYR A 527 32.25 -10.88 21.99
CA TYR A 527 32.02 -9.57 22.62
C TYR A 527 32.83 -8.42 21.97
N TYR A 528 34.07 -8.67 21.57
CA TYR A 528 34.92 -7.64 20.95
C TYR A 528 34.67 -7.45 19.45
N GLY A 529 34.24 -8.49 18.74
CA GLY A 529 33.95 -8.41 17.31
C GLY A 529 32.67 -7.66 17.01
N LEU A 530 31.54 -8.05 17.62
CA LEU A 530 30.21 -7.48 17.35
C LEU A 530 30.09 -6.00 17.75
N PHE A 531 30.62 -5.60 18.92
CA PHE A 531 30.56 -4.21 19.37
C PHE A 531 31.52 -3.29 18.61
N LYS A 532 32.73 -3.76 18.26
CA LYS A 532 33.69 -2.98 17.46
C LYS A 532 33.27 -2.88 15.98
N THR A 533 32.40 -3.77 15.48
CA THR A 533 31.77 -3.65 14.15
C THR A 533 30.61 -2.67 14.09
N ILE A 534 29.96 -2.34 15.21
CA ILE A 534 29.00 -1.22 15.26
C ILE A 534 29.76 0.10 15.09
N ASP A 535 30.99 0.20 15.60
CA ASP A 535 31.84 1.39 15.44
C ASP A 535 32.51 1.53 14.06
N HIS A 536 32.33 0.59 13.12
CA HIS A 536 32.92 0.71 11.79
C HIS A 536 32.02 1.61 10.91
N PRO A 537 32.52 2.78 10.44
CA PRO A 537 31.73 3.80 9.75
C PRO A 537 31.22 3.39 8.36
N LEU A 538 31.38 2.13 7.95
CA LEU A 538 30.78 1.56 6.74
C LEU A 538 29.57 0.67 7.08
N LEU A 539 29.57 -0.02 8.21
CA LEU A 539 28.45 -0.89 8.61
C LEU A 539 27.35 -0.06 9.26
N LEU A 540 27.70 0.91 10.12
CA LEU A 540 26.77 1.91 10.64
C LEU A 540 26.27 2.82 9.50
N LEU A 541 27.12 3.06 8.49
CA LEU A 541 26.76 3.75 7.26
C LEU A 541 26.07 2.83 6.23
N ILE A 542 25.62 1.63 6.58
CA ILE A 542 24.82 0.76 5.70
C ILE A 542 23.54 0.33 6.41
N THR A 543 23.57 0.05 7.71
CA THR A 543 22.36 -0.18 8.52
C THR A 543 21.59 1.11 8.81
N VAL A 544 22.28 2.25 8.97
CA VAL A 544 21.62 3.58 9.08
C VAL A 544 21.47 4.20 7.70
N THR A 545 22.42 4.00 6.77
CA THR A 545 22.42 4.68 5.47
C THR A 545 21.71 3.94 4.35
N ILE A 546 21.19 2.72 4.46
CA ILE A 546 20.20 2.26 3.46
C ILE A 546 18.86 2.97 3.69
N PRO A 547 18.37 3.08 4.93
CA PRO A 547 17.31 4.05 5.25
C PRO A 547 17.72 5.48 4.84
N LEU A 548 18.95 5.91 5.18
CA LEU A 548 19.47 7.26 4.86
C LEU A 548 19.89 7.52 3.39
N LEU A 549 20.07 6.51 2.53
CA LEU A 549 20.32 6.61 1.08
C LEU A 549 19.01 6.58 0.33
N ILE A 550 17.99 5.88 0.85
CA ILE A 550 16.61 6.14 0.44
C ILE A 550 16.24 7.59 0.82
N THR A 551 16.76 8.13 1.93
CA THR A 551 16.56 9.55 2.28
C THR A 551 17.52 10.53 1.58
N SER A 552 18.74 10.16 1.19
CA SER A 552 19.72 11.07 0.54
C SER A 552 19.80 10.96 -0.99
N ALA A 553 19.28 9.89 -1.61
CA ALA A 553 18.92 9.91 -3.03
C ALA A 553 17.79 10.93 -3.31
N MET A 554 17.13 11.44 -2.26
CA MET A 554 16.19 12.57 -2.34
C MET A 554 16.88 13.95 -2.35
N ASP A 555 18.21 14.02 -2.22
CA ASP A 555 19.00 15.27 -2.30
C ASP A 555 19.64 15.54 -3.67
N SER A 556 19.38 14.68 -4.68
CA SER A 556 19.38 15.19 -6.05
C SER A 556 18.28 16.25 -6.13
N PRO A 557 18.48 17.44 -6.74
CA PRO A 557 17.42 18.45 -6.82
C PRO A 557 16.21 17.77 -7.45
N SER A 558 15.20 17.48 -6.62
CA SER A 558 14.07 16.68 -7.05
C SER A 558 13.47 17.37 -8.27
N LEU A 559 13.13 16.60 -9.31
CA LEU A 559 12.47 17.15 -10.50
C LEU A 559 11.28 18.05 -10.11
N VAL A 560 10.61 17.72 -9.00
CA VAL A 560 9.54 18.51 -8.37
C VAL A 560 9.99 19.93 -7.97
N ARG A 561 11.20 20.11 -7.44
CA ARG A 561 11.75 21.43 -7.05
C ARG A 561 12.11 22.30 -8.27
N GLN A 562 12.24 21.70 -9.46
CA GLN A 562 12.51 22.42 -10.70
C GLN A 562 11.22 22.84 -11.44
N ILE A 563 10.05 22.34 -11.03
CA ILE A 563 8.77 22.72 -11.61
C ILE A 563 8.40 24.12 -11.11
N PRO A 564 8.06 25.09 -11.99
CA PRO A 564 7.52 26.38 -11.58
C PRO A 564 6.25 26.20 -10.72
N LEU A 565 6.10 27.01 -9.66
CA LEU A 565 5.02 26.86 -8.69
C LEU A 565 3.64 26.90 -9.34
N GLU A 566 3.47 27.71 -10.39
CA GLU A 566 2.24 27.85 -11.15
C GLU A 566 1.86 26.54 -11.86
N VAL A 567 2.84 25.89 -12.49
CA VAL A 567 2.66 24.60 -13.14
C VAL A 567 2.40 23.52 -12.08
N PHE A 568 3.10 23.58 -10.95
CA PHE A 568 2.93 22.62 -9.88
C PHE A 568 1.53 22.70 -9.24
N LEU A 569 1.02 23.92 -9.00
CA LEU A 569 -0.34 24.15 -8.51
C LEU A 569 -1.38 23.71 -9.54
N GLN A 570 -1.18 24.04 -10.83
CA GLN A 570 -2.11 23.67 -11.89
C GLN A 570 -2.16 22.16 -12.14
N VAL A 571 -1.02 21.45 -12.10
CA VAL A 571 -1.03 19.98 -12.17
C VAL A 571 -1.69 19.40 -10.93
N SER A 572 -1.40 19.97 -9.75
CA SER A 572 -1.99 19.48 -8.51
C SER A 572 -3.51 19.58 -8.53
N SER A 573 -4.13 20.57 -9.19
CA SER A 573 -5.60 20.73 -9.23
C SER A 573 -6.33 19.62 -9.99
N TYR A 574 -5.66 18.96 -10.94
CA TYR A 574 -6.22 17.80 -11.68
C TYR A 574 -6.05 16.46 -10.95
N LEU A 575 -5.31 16.44 -9.84
CA LEU A 575 -5.13 15.22 -9.06
C LEU A 575 -6.37 14.91 -8.22
N SER A 576 -6.65 13.61 -8.12
CA SER A 576 -7.64 13.13 -7.16
C SER A 576 -7.23 13.45 -5.72
N THR A 577 -8.17 13.46 -4.78
CA THR A 577 -7.83 13.74 -3.37
C THR A 577 -6.77 12.79 -2.80
N PRO A 578 -6.84 11.45 -3.02
CA PRO A 578 -5.77 10.54 -2.59
C PRO A 578 -4.41 10.85 -3.21
N ASP A 579 -4.39 11.21 -4.50
CA ASP A 579 -3.16 11.53 -5.22
C ASP A 579 -2.56 12.86 -4.76
N LEU A 580 -3.40 13.87 -4.50
CA LEU A 580 -2.97 15.15 -3.93
C LEU A 580 -2.36 14.96 -2.53
N CYS A 581 -3.02 14.17 -1.67
CA CYS A 581 -2.51 13.85 -0.34
C CYS A 581 -1.18 13.08 -0.43
N SER A 582 -1.07 12.16 -1.37
CA SER A 582 0.17 11.42 -1.63
C SER A 582 1.27 12.36 -2.12
N LEU A 583 0.96 13.25 -3.08
CA LEU A 583 1.88 14.25 -3.61
C LEU A 583 2.41 15.17 -2.51
N ARG A 584 1.53 15.68 -1.63
CA ARG A 584 1.93 16.51 -0.49
C ARG A 584 2.88 15.78 0.47
N ARG A 585 2.72 14.47 0.64
CA ARG A 585 3.56 13.65 1.51
C ARG A 585 4.88 13.21 0.87
N THR A 586 5.11 13.48 -0.41
CA THR A 586 6.35 13.07 -1.12
C THR A 586 7.59 13.76 -0.60
N CYS A 587 7.54 15.08 -0.38
CA CYS A 587 8.66 15.84 0.17
C CYS A 587 8.19 17.13 0.84
N LYS A 588 9.03 17.69 1.72
CA LYS A 588 8.72 18.92 2.48
C LYS A 588 8.44 20.11 1.56
N HIS A 589 9.11 20.22 0.41
CA HIS A 589 8.84 21.29 -0.55
C HIS A 589 7.44 21.19 -1.17
N ALA A 590 7.02 19.99 -1.57
CA ALA A 590 5.67 19.75 -2.09
C ALA A 590 4.61 20.01 -1.01
N GLU A 591 4.84 19.56 0.22
CA GLU A 591 3.98 19.85 1.37
C GLU A 591 3.81 21.36 1.54
N THR A 592 4.91 22.10 1.66
CA THR A 592 4.88 23.54 1.97
C THR A 592 4.29 24.35 0.81
N SER A 593 4.58 23.98 -0.43
CA SER A 593 4.08 24.69 -1.62
C SER A 593 2.58 24.46 -1.87
N LEU A 594 2.06 23.28 -1.54
CA LEU A 594 0.64 22.94 -1.73
C LEU A 594 -0.20 23.14 -0.47
N PHE A 595 0.42 23.37 0.69
CA PHE A 595 -0.27 23.42 1.99
C PHE A 595 -1.40 24.44 1.99
N GLU A 596 -1.15 25.67 1.52
CA GLU A 596 -2.15 26.74 1.55
C GLU A 596 -3.37 26.40 0.68
N THR A 597 -3.14 25.93 -0.55
CA THR A 597 -4.22 25.50 -1.47
C THR A 597 -5.00 24.34 -0.89
N PHE A 598 -4.30 23.34 -0.33
CA PHE A 598 -4.92 22.21 0.34
C PHE A 598 -5.73 22.66 1.57
N ALA A 599 -5.21 23.55 2.39
CA ALA A 599 -5.92 24.03 3.58
C ALA A 599 -7.16 24.86 3.20
N LYS A 600 -7.08 25.69 2.16
CA LYS A 600 -8.24 26.42 1.64
C LYS A 600 -9.31 25.48 1.09
N GLU A 601 -8.93 24.45 0.36
CA GLU A 601 -9.87 23.49 -0.23
C GLU A 601 -10.46 22.53 0.81
N PHE A 602 -9.62 22.05 1.73
CA PHE A 602 -9.99 20.98 2.66
C PHE A 602 -10.18 21.43 4.12
N PHE A 603 -10.05 22.70 4.47
CA PHE A 603 -10.22 23.13 5.85
C PHE A 603 -10.97 24.45 5.99
N SER A 604 -11.35 25.12 4.91
CA SER A 604 -12.16 26.35 4.98
C SER A 604 -13.55 26.13 5.57
N LYS A 605 -14.25 25.11 5.06
CA LYS A 605 -15.60 24.69 5.46
C LYS A 605 -15.61 23.20 5.79
N ARG A 606 -15.95 22.87 7.03
CA ARG A 606 -15.93 21.48 7.52
C ARG A 606 -17.13 21.13 8.37
N GLN A 607 -17.58 19.89 8.18
CA GLN A 607 -18.71 19.31 8.88
C GLN A 607 -18.23 18.24 9.86
N PHE A 608 -18.78 18.26 11.07
CA PHE A 608 -18.43 17.39 12.20
C PHE A 608 -19.70 16.82 12.82
N MET A 609 -19.71 15.55 13.18
CA MET A 609 -20.82 14.96 13.96
C MET A 609 -20.60 15.16 15.47
N LEU A 610 -21.66 15.04 16.27
CA LEU A 610 -21.60 15.09 17.74
C LEU A 610 -21.13 13.77 18.35
N SER A 611 -19.93 13.34 17.97
CA SER A 611 -19.24 12.18 18.56
C SER A 611 -17.89 12.61 19.14
N GLU A 612 -17.40 11.86 20.13
CA GLU A 612 -16.13 12.16 20.80
C GLU A 612 -14.98 12.26 19.80
N THR A 613 -14.87 11.31 18.87
CA THR A 613 -13.81 11.28 17.86
C THR A 613 -13.87 12.45 16.90
N SER A 614 -15.08 12.87 16.52
CA SER A 614 -15.30 13.99 15.61
C SER A 614 -15.02 15.33 16.27
N LEU A 615 -15.51 15.54 17.49
CA LEU A 615 -15.25 16.76 18.25
C LEU A 615 -13.79 16.86 18.69
N GLN A 616 -13.13 15.75 19.01
CA GLN A 616 -11.70 15.76 19.30
C GLN A 616 -10.89 16.17 18.07
N ALA A 617 -11.25 15.69 16.87
CA ALA A 617 -10.60 16.13 15.65
C ALA A 617 -10.78 17.64 15.40
N LEU A 618 -11.95 18.19 15.72
CA LEU A 618 -12.18 19.64 15.66
C LEU A 618 -11.27 20.40 16.66
N ILE A 619 -11.10 19.91 17.88
CA ILE A 619 -10.16 20.47 18.88
C ILE A 619 -8.72 20.38 18.38
N ASP A 620 -8.32 19.25 17.80
CA ASP A 620 -6.96 19.07 17.29
C ASP A 620 -6.68 20.03 16.12
N ILE A 621 -7.67 20.27 15.26
CA ILE A 621 -7.60 21.26 14.18
C ILE A 621 -7.50 22.68 14.76
N SER A 622 -8.30 23.02 15.77
CA SER A 622 -8.28 24.35 16.37
C SER A 622 -6.99 24.64 17.15
N ASN A 623 -6.34 23.61 17.71
CA ASN A 623 -5.05 23.74 18.37
C ASN A 623 -3.87 23.78 17.38
N HIS A 624 -4.08 23.44 16.10
CA HIS A 624 -3.01 23.37 15.12
C HIS A 624 -2.67 24.77 14.57
N GLU A 625 -1.43 25.22 14.78
CA GLU A 625 -0.93 26.58 14.48
C GLU A 625 -1.31 27.12 13.09
N ARG A 626 -1.19 26.29 12.05
CA ARG A 626 -1.52 26.66 10.67
C ARG A 626 -2.98 26.39 10.27
N LEU A 627 -3.55 25.22 10.58
CA LEU A 627 -4.89 24.81 10.10
C LEU A 627 -6.02 25.61 10.76
N ALA A 628 -5.87 25.99 12.03
CA ALA A 628 -6.86 26.78 12.75
C ALA A 628 -7.19 28.11 12.06
N GLN A 629 -6.23 28.67 11.31
CA GLN A 629 -6.40 29.93 10.57
C GLN A 629 -7.29 29.78 9.32
N PHE A 630 -7.42 28.57 8.77
CA PHE A 630 -8.20 28.35 7.55
C PHE A 630 -9.65 28.02 7.86
N LEU A 631 -9.93 27.38 9.00
CA LEU A 631 -11.28 26.96 9.36
C LEU A 631 -12.14 28.15 9.78
N SER A 632 -12.99 28.58 8.85
CA SER A 632 -13.89 29.73 9.00
C SER A 632 -15.36 29.32 9.09
N HIS A 633 -15.72 28.17 8.53
CA HIS A 633 -17.08 27.65 8.52
C HIS A 633 -17.12 26.27 9.19
N VAL A 634 -17.71 26.21 10.38
CA VAL A 634 -17.87 24.95 11.14
C VAL A 634 -19.34 24.54 11.10
N ILE A 635 -19.60 23.35 10.59
CA ILE A 635 -20.95 22.78 10.51
C ILE A 635 -21.02 21.59 11.45
N ILE A 636 -22.07 21.53 12.26
CA ILE A 636 -22.41 20.34 13.04
C ILE A 636 -23.44 19.55 12.25
N GLY A 637 -23.08 18.32 11.88
CA GLY A 637 -23.95 17.36 11.20
C GLY A 637 -24.84 16.62 12.20
N LEU A 638 -26.09 16.37 11.83
CA LEU A 638 -27.03 15.57 12.60
C LEU A 638 -26.87 14.05 12.36
N ASP A 639 -25.66 13.60 12.04
CA ASP A 639 -25.32 12.17 12.01
C ASP A 639 -25.36 11.61 13.44
N SER A 640 -26.34 10.76 13.75
CA SER A 640 -26.52 10.15 15.07
C SER A 640 -26.65 8.63 15.00
N PHE A 641 -26.22 7.91 16.04
CA PHE A 641 -26.45 6.49 16.17
C PHE A 641 -27.88 6.18 16.65
N GLU A 642 -28.52 5.19 16.05
CA GLU A 642 -29.89 4.78 16.40
C GLU A 642 -29.99 3.55 17.30
N ASN A 643 -31.04 3.53 18.11
CA ASN A 643 -31.48 2.38 18.90
C ASN A 643 -32.43 1.48 18.08
N GLY A 644 -31.97 0.94 16.96
CA GLY A 644 -32.81 0.17 16.03
C GLY A 644 -32.40 -1.31 15.92
N SER A 645 -33.38 -2.17 15.61
CA SER A 645 -33.12 -3.55 15.17
C SER A 645 -32.42 -3.53 13.81
N LEU A 646 -31.09 -3.41 13.83
CA LEU A 646 -30.25 -3.65 12.65
C LEU A 646 -30.63 -5.00 12.04
N ALA A 647 -30.58 -5.11 10.71
CA ALA A 647 -31.13 -6.25 9.94
C ALA A 647 -30.89 -7.61 10.62
N PRO A 648 -31.88 -8.54 10.63
CA PRO A 648 -31.74 -9.82 11.31
C PRO A 648 -30.48 -10.56 10.81
N GLY A 649 -29.45 -10.62 11.67
CA GLY A 649 -28.09 -11.09 11.34
C GLY A 649 -26.96 -10.11 11.69
N PHE A 650 -27.24 -8.80 11.76
CA PHE A 650 -26.23 -7.78 12.08
C PHE A 650 -25.70 -7.94 13.51
N SER A 651 -26.58 -8.22 14.48
CA SER A 651 -26.25 -8.22 15.92
C SER A 651 -25.17 -9.23 16.37
N GLN A 652 -24.80 -10.21 15.53
CA GLN A 652 -23.79 -11.23 15.84
C GLN A 652 -22.42 -10.95 15.22
N THR A 653 -22.26 -9.81 14.53
CA THR A 653 -21.02 -9.45 13.82
C THR A 653 -20.14 -8.47 14.61
N ALA A 654 -18.83 -8.43 14.30
CA ALA A 654 -17.92 -7.44 14.87
C ALA A 654 -18.35 -5.98 14.55
N GLY A 655 -18.98 -5.76 13.39
CA GLY A 655 -19.54 -4.47 13.00
C GLY A 655 -20.67 -3.99 13.92
N ALA A 656 -21.53 -4.90 14.41
CA ALA A 656 -22.56 -4.55 15.39
C ALA A 656 -22.00 -4.18 16.75
N ASN A 657 -20.97 -4.90 17.22
CA ASN A 657 -20.29 -4.53 18.46
C ASN A 657 -19.65 -3.14 18.36
N ARG A 658 -19.05 -2.82 17.21
CA ARG A 658 -18.46 -1.51 16.94
C ARG A 658 -19.52 -0.39 16.87
N TYR A 659 -20.65 -0.67 16.22
CA TYR A 659 -21.79 0.26 16.15
C TYR A 659 -22.38 0.52 17.54
N ASN A 660 -22.61 -0.54 18.33
CA ASN A 660 -23.11 -0.42 19.70
C ASN A 660 -22.15 0.34 20.62
N ALA A 661 -20.83 0.16 20.44
CA ALA A 661 -19.84 0.96 21.15
C ALA A 661 -19.99 2.46 20.79
N GLY A 662 -20.05 2.79 19.50
CA GLY A 662 -20.24 4.18 19.06
C GLY A 662 -21.55 4.81 19.57
N LEU A 663 -22.64 4.04 19.59
CA LEU A 663 -23.93 4.46 20.18
C LEU A 663 -23.81 4.76 21.68
N ASN A 664 -23.11 3.91 22.43
CA ASN A 664 -22.91 4.11 23.86
C ASN A 664 -22.01 5.32 24.14
N ASP A 665 -20.96 5.52 23.34
CA ASP A 665 -20.05 6.65 23.45
C ASP A 665 -20.76 7.98 23.15
N GLU A 666 -21.55 8.04 22.08
CA GLU A 666 -22.37 9.21 21.75
C GLU A 666 -23.36 9.54 22.87
N ARG A 667 -24.05 8.53 23.42
CA ARG A 667 -24.95 8.73 24.56
C ARG A 667 -24.23 9.25 25.79
N ALA A 668 -23.06 8.69 26.12
CA ALA A 668 -22.26 9.14 27.25
C ALA A 668 -21.84 10.61 27.06
N LEU A 669 -21.36 10.96 25.87
CA LEU A 669 -20.97 12.33 25.52
C LEU A 669 -22.12 13.33 25.69
N LEU A 670 -23.30 13.01 25.17
CA LEU A 670 -24.46 13.91 25.16
C LEU A 670 -25.14 14.03 26.53
N SER A 671 -25.16 12.94 27.30
CA SER A 671 -25.77 12.89 28.64
C SER A 671 -24.91 13.55 29.72
N THR A 672 -23.58 13.49 29.59
CA THR A 672 -22.65 14.17 30.50
C THR A 672 -22.51 15.67 30.19
N GLY A 673 -22.89 16.10 28.98
CA GLY A 673 -22.71 17.48 28.51
C GLY A 673 -21.29 17.78 28.02
N GLN A 674 -20.43 16.77 27.92
CA GLN A 674 -19.05 16.91 27.45
C GLN A 674 -18.98 17.39 25.99
N ASP A 675 -20.00 17.10 25.17
CA ASP A 675 -20.15 17.66 23.82
C ASP A 675 -20.05 19.19 23.80
N ARG A 676 -20.68 19.85 24.76
CA ARG A 676 -20.72 21.31 24.89
C ARG A 676 -19.36 21.89 25.27
N GLU A 677 -18.64 21.22 26.17
CA GLU A 677 -17.31 21.64 26.60
C GLU A 677 -16.28 21.49 25.48
N MET A 678 -16.33 20.37 24.75
CA MET A 678 -15.45 20.13 23.61
C MET A 678 -15.66 21.17 22.50
N LEU A 679 -16.92 21.49 22.18
CA LEU A 679 -17.23 22.57 21.24
C LEU A 679 -16.74 23.93 21.74
N ALA A 680 -16.91 24.24 23.03
CA ALA A 680 -16.44 25.51 23.61
C ALA A 680 -14.92 25.64 23.52
N GLN A 681 -14.20 24.56 23.81
CA GLN A 681 -12.74 24.50 23.68
C GLN A 681 -12.31 24.70 22.22
N ALA A 682 -12.98 24.03 21.27
CA ALA A 682 -12.69 24.18 19.85
C ALA A 682 -12.88 25.63 19.38
N PHE A 683 -14.06 26.21 19.61
CA PHE A 683 -14.40 27.56 19.14
C PHE A 683 -13.49 28.65 19.71
N ARG A 684 -13.01 28.48 20.95
CA ARG A 684 -12.07 29.43 21.57
C ARG A 684 -10.77 29.58 20.77
N ASN A 685 -10.33 28.52 20.11
CA ASN A 685 -9.04 28.47 19.40
C ASN A 685 -9.18 28.66 17.88
N LEU A 686 -10.35 29.06 17.38
CA LEU A 686 -10.58 29.34 15.96
C LEU A 686 -10.63 30.85 15.70
N PRO A 687 -9.49 31.49 15.31
CA PRO A 687 -9.40 32.95 15.20
C PRO A 687 -10.23 33.54 14.06
N ASN A 688 -10.52 32.75 13.02
CA ASN A 688 -11.21 33.19 11.81
C ASN A 688 -12.62 32.58 11.68
N LEU A 689 -13.22 32.12 12.77
CA LEU A 689 -14.56 31.55 12.75
C LEU A 689 -15.60 32.60 12.35
N GLN A 690 -16.18 32.45 11.17
CA GLN A 690 -17.18 33.36 10.60
C GLN A 690 -18.58 32.77 10.66
N THR A 691 -18.71 31.47 10.42
CA THR A 691 -20.00 30.82 10.27
C THR A 691 -20.04 29.55 11.09
N VAL A 692 -21.10 29.39 11.87
CA VAL A 692 -21.43 28.12 12.52
C VAL A 692 -22.76 27.63 11.97
N GLY A 693 -22.83 26.35 11.61
CA GLY A 693 -24.01 25.78 10.97
C GLY A 693 -24.48 24.47 11.59
N LEU A 694 -25.74 24.12 11.32
CA LEU A 694 -26.38 22.84 11.65
C LEU A 694 -27.00 22.26 10.37
N ARG A 695 -26.68 21.00 10.04
CA ARG A 695 -27.14 20.32 8.80
C ARG A 695 -27.49 18.85 9.01
N ASP A 696 -28.45 18.35 8.24
CA ASP A 696 -28.90 16.94 8.23
C ASP A 696 -28.58 16.22 6.91
N TYR A 697 -27.71 16.79 6.08
CA TYR A 697 -27.28 16.24 4.79
C TYR A 697 -25.77 16.46 4.58
N SER A 698 -25.19 15.70 3.66
CA SER A 698 -23.82 15.91 3.17
C SER A 698 -23.82 16.86 1.96
N SER A 699 -22.93 17.86 1.94
CA SER A 699 -22.89 18.84 0.84
C SER A 699 -22.23 18.28 -0.43
N TRP A 700 -22.76 18.64 -1.59
CA TRP A 700 -22.23 18.29 -2.93
C TRP A 700 -21.06 19.19 -3.39
N GLY A 701 -20.63 20.16 -2.59
CA GLY A 701 -19.63 21.18 -2.93
C GLY A 701 -18.17 20.68 -3.01
N ARG A 702 -17.91 19.38 -3.15
CA ARG A 702 -16.55 18.84 -3.30
C ARG A 702 -16.22 18.68 -4.78
N VAL A 703 -15.58 19.71 -5.33
CA VAL A 703 -15.18 19.80 -6.74
C VAL A 703 -14.14 18.74 -7.13
N ARG A 704 -13.11 18.55 -6.31
CA ARG A 704 -12.07 17.55 -6.54
C ARG A 704 -12.64 16.17 -6.23
N ASP A 705 -12.93 15.42 -7.28
CA ASP A 705 -13.52 14.07 -7.32
C ASP A 705 -15.06 13.99 -7.38
N ASN A 706 -15.78 15.11 -7.56
CA ASN A 706 -17.26 15.14 -7.54
C ASN A 706 -17.84 14.39 -6.32
N GLY A 707 -17.19 14.54 -5.16
CA GLY A 707 -17.54 13.83 -3.94
C GLY A 707 -18.58 14.56 -3.09
N LEU A 708 -18.91 13.96 -1.95
CA LEU A 708 -19.71 14.60 -0.91
C LEU A 708 -18.83 15.03 0.27
N TRP A 709 -19.15 16.16 0.89
CA TRP A 709 -18.64 16.58 2.18
C TRP A 709 -19.46 15.93 3.29
N HIS A 710 -19.00 14.77 3.76
CA HIS A 710 -19.55 14.08 4.91
C HIS A 710 -19.03 14.66 6.23
N SER A 711 -19.77 14.46 7.31
CA SER A 711 -19.30 14.72 8.67
C SER A 711 -18.03 13.91 8.97
N TYR A 712 -17.06 14.53 9.63
CA TYR A 712 -15.87 13.83 10.09
C TYR A 712 -16.26 12.65 10.98
N GLY A 713 -15.72 11.46 10.69
CA GLY A 713 -16.05 10.21 11.39
C GLY A 713 -17.18 9.39 10.76
N ALA A 714 -18.12 10.02 10.03
CA ALA A 714 -19.26 9.33 9.43
C ALA A 714 -18.82 8.27 8.40
N THR A 715 -17.87 8.60 7.52
CA THR A 715 -17.34 7.65 6.53
C THR A 715 -16.63 6.47 7.17
N THR A 716 -15.94 6.69 8.29
CA THR A 716 -15.24 5.64 9.03
C THR A 716 -16.25 4.68 9.64
N ILE A 717 -17.33 5.19 10.21
CA ILE A 717 -18.42 4.37 10.75
C ILE A 717 -19.04 3.52 9.65
N VAL A 718 -19.26 4.07 8.46
CA VAL A 718 -19.75 3.30 7.30
C VAL A 718 -18.78 2.20 6.89
N GLN A 719 -17.47 2.46 6.89
CA GLN A 719 -16.46 1.46 6.54
C GLN A 719 -16.37 0.34 7.58
N GLU A 720 -16.43 0.68 8.87
CA GLU A 720 -16.29 -0.28 9.98
C GLU A 720 -17.56 -1.10 10.24
N THR A 721 -18.72 -0.48 10.05
CA THR A 721 -20.02 -1.08 10.42
C THR A 721 -20.88 -1.42 9.21
N GLY A 722 -20.61 -0.87 8.03
CA GLY A 722 -21.48 -0.97 6.85
C GLY A 722 -22.73 -0.06 6.92
N VAL A 723 -22.91 0.69 8.01
CA VAL A 723 -24.12 1.45 8.30
C VAL A 723 -23.90 2.94 8.05
N ARG A 724 -24.81 3.56 7.29
CA ARG A 724 -24.82 5.00 7.02
C ARG A 724 -25.78 5.71 7.97
N LEU A 725 -25.23 6.56 8.84
CA LEU A 725 -25.98 7.25 9.90
C LEU A 725 -27.10 8.15 9.36
N LEU A 726 -26.84 8.93 8.30
CA LEU A 726 -27.85 9.81 7.72
C LEU A 726 -28.94 9.07 6.92
N ASP A 727 -28.60 7.91 6.31
CA ASP A 727 -29.51 7.13 5.43
C ASP A 727 -30.43 6.18 6.23
N LEU A 728 -30.11 5.86 7.48
CA LEU A 728 -30.87 4.93 8.33
C LEU A 728 -32.33 5.39 8.58
N ARG A 729 -32.57 6.70 8.68
CA ARG A 729 -33.89 7.28 9.02
C ARG A 729 -34.90 7.34 7.88
N GLY A 730 -34.61 6.73 6.72
CA GLY A 730 -35.46 6.87 5.55
C GLY A 730 -35.51 8.33 5.05
N ARG A 731 -36.39 8.62 4.08
CA ARG A 731 -36.52 9.97 3.51
C ARG A 731 -37.30 10.96 4.40
N TYR A 732 -37.92 10.49 5.48
CA TYR A 732 -38.81 11.28 6.34
C TYR A 732 -38.21 11.38 7.75
N GLY A 733 -38.14 12.59 8.33
CA GLY A 733 -37.62 12.79 9.68
C GLY A 733 -38.60 12.34 10.76
N THR A 734 -38.07 11.93 11.90
CA THR A 734 -38.85 11.53 13.10
C THR A 734 -38.87 12.66 14.13
N ASP A 735 -39.76 12.60 15.12
CA ASP A 735 -39.74 13.59 16.22
C ASP A 735 -38.44 13.51 17.04
N GLU A 736 -37.80 12.33 17.09
CA GLU A 736 -36.46 12.18 17.66
C GLU A 736 -35.40 12.99 16.90
N ASP A 737 -35.52 13.15 15.56
CA ASP A 737 -34.62 14.01 14.78
C ASP A 737 -34.75 15.47 15.21
N ALA A 738 -35.98 15.96 15.34
CA ALA A 738 -36.24 17.35 15.74
C ALA A 738 -35.71 17.63 17.16
N HIS A 739 -35.88 16.68 18.09
CA HIS A 739 -35.30 16.78 19.44
C HIS A 739 -33.78 16.80 19.42
N PHE A 740 -33.15 15.94 18.62
CA PHE A 740 -31.71 15.91 18.47
C PHE A 740 -31.17 17.21 17.85
N ALA A 741 -31.84 17.73 16.82
CA ALA A 741 -31.54 19.03 16.22
C ALA A 741 -31.63 20.18 17.24
N GLY A 742 -32.70 20.22 18.04
CA GLY A 742 -32.88 21.20 19.11
C GLY A 742 -31.78 21.12 20.18
N ARG A 743 -31.40 19.90 20.59
CA ARG A 743 -30.31 19.66 21.56
C ARG A 743 -28.96 20.10 21.00
N ALA A 744 -28.69 19.84 19.72
CA ALA A 744 -27.46 20.24 19.03
C ALA A 744 -27.39 21.78 18.88
N PHE A 745 -28.49 22.42 18.48
CA PHE A 745 -28.61 23.88 18.43
C PHE A 745 -28.29 24.52 19.79
N SER A 746 -28.88 23.98 20.87
CA SER A 746 -28.60 24.42 22.24
C SER A 746 -27.13 24.19 22.64
N SER A 747 -26.50 23.07 22.25
CA SER A 747 -25.07 22.83 22.49
C SER A 747 -24.17 23.86 21.82
N ILE A 748 -24.47 24.21 20.57
CA ILE A 748 -23.70 25.18 19.79
C ILE A 748 -23.80 26.56 20.43
N LEU A 749 -25.01 27.01 20.77
CA LEU A 749 -25.22 28.26 21.49
C LEU A 749 -24.48 28.28 22.83
N TYR A 750 -24.54 27.17 23.57
CA TYR A 750 -23.79 27.00 24.80
C TYR A 750 -22.29 27.22 24.61
N ALA A 751 -21.72 26.49 23.65
CA ALA A 751 -20.31 26.51 23.35
C ALA A 751 -19.81 27.88 22.86
N LEU A 752 -20.59 28.58 22.02
CA LEU A 752 -20.27 29.93 21.58
C LEU A 752 -20.24 30.92 22.75
N GLY A 753 -21.26 30.87 23.63
CA GLY A 753 -21.31 31.72 24.82
C GLY A 753 -20.14 31.50 25.79
N GLN A 754 -19.68 30.26 25.97
CA GLN A 754 -18.55 29.93 26.86
C GLN A 754 -17.16 30.12 26.23
N SER A 755 -17.07 30.03 24.90
CA SER A 755 -15.81 30.23 24.18
C SER A 755 -15.45 31.70 24.02
N GLY A 756 -16.46 32.58 23.98
CA GLY A 756 -16.31 34.00 23.63
C GLY A 756 -16.17 34.23 22.13
N ALA A 757 -16.36 33.20 21.29
CA ALA A 757 -16.31 33.33 19.84
C ALA A 757 -17.56 34.06 19.31
N THR A 758 -17.35 34.97 18.36
CA THR A 758 -18.40 35.85 17.79
C THR A 758 -18.50 35.67 16.27
N PRO A 759 -19.02 34.52 15.80
CA PRO A 759 -19.25 34.31 14.37
C PRO A 759 -20.23 35.35 13.82
N GLN A 760 -20.09 35.68 12.53
CA GLN A 760 -20.98 36.62 11.84
C GLN A 760 -22.25 35.95 11.31
N ALA A 761 -22.25 34.62 11.15
CA ALA A 761 -23.37 33.87 10.59
C ALA A 761 -23.71 32.62 11.42
N PHE A 762 -25.01 32.37 11.58
CA PHE A 762 -25.54 31.13 12.14
C PHE A 762 -26.57 30.52 11.18
N GLU A 763 -26.25 29.35 10.64
CA GLU A 763 -27.03 28.68 9.61
C GLU A 763 -27.67 27.37 10.11
N VAL A 764 -29.00 27.25 10.08
CA VAL A 764 -29.71 26.00 10.36
C VAL A 764 -30.43 25.56 9.08
N LEU A 765 -29.81 24.64 8.34
CA LEU A 765 -30.27 24.18 7.03
C LEU A 765 -30.61 22.69 7.12
N LEU A 766 -31.91 22.39 7.24
CA LEU A 766 -32.43 21.04 7.39
C LEU A 766 -33.32 20.70 6.19
N ARG A 767 -33.09 19.52 5.59
CA ARG A 767 -33.76 19.07 4.36
C ARG A 767 -34.76 17.95 4.59
N LYS A 768 -34.60 17.15 5.65
CA LYS A 768 -35.53 16.09 5.99
C LYS A 768 -36.88 16.71 6.40
N PRO A 769 -38.00 16.22 5.84
CA PRO A 769 -39.32 16.57 6.34
C PRO A 769 -39.36 16.34 7.85
N THR A 770 -40.04 17.21 8.62
CA THR A 770 -40.22 17.08 10.08
C THR A 770 -38.97 17.15 10.97
N SER A 771 -37.78 17.47 10.45
CA SER A 771 -36.56 17.68 11.26
C SER A 771 -36.34 19.13 11.72
N GLY A 772 -37.31 20.04 11.55
CA GLY A 772 -37.17 21.46 11.93
C GLY A 772 -36.99 21.68 13.44
N LEU A 773 -36.42 22.83 13.83
CA LEU A 773 -36.28 23.19 15.23
C LEU A 773 -37.63 23.56 15.85
N TYR A 774 -38.01 22.91 16.94
CA TYR A 774 -39.14 23.36 17.77
C TYR A 774 -38.87 24.73 18.40
N TYR A 775 -39.94 25.46 18.72
CA TYR A 775 -39.81 26.77 19.36
C TYR A 775 -39.01 26.73 20.68
N ASP A 776 -39.13 25.66 21.46
CA ASP A 776 -38.41 25.50 22.72
C ASP A 776 -36.89 25.49 22.58
N ALA A 777 -36.36 25.11 21.40
CA ALA A 777 -34.92 25.13 21.13
C ALA A 777 -34.31 26.54 21.23
N PHE A 778 -35.14 27.59 21.05
CA PHE A 778 -34.73 28.99 21.13
C PHE A 778 -34.79 29.57 22.55
N LYS A 779 -35.23 28.79 23.56
CA LYS A 779 -35.30 29.25 24.95
C LYS A 779 -33.90 29.44 25.53
N ILE A 780 -33.56 30.68 25.89
CA ILE A 780 -32.29 31.03 26.53
C ILE A 780 -32.51 31.14 28.05
N PRO A 781 -31.90 30.29 28.88
CA PRO A 781 -32.01 30.42 30.33
C PRO A 781 -31.39 31.72 30.84
N LYS A 782 -32.03 32.39 31.81
CA LYS A 782 -31.58 33.68 32.37
C LYS A 782 -30.13 33.68 32.87
N PHE A 783 -29.66 32.57 33.44
CA PHE A 783 -28.28 32.45 33.93
C PHE A 783 -27.25 32.41 32.79
N PHE A 784 -27.68 32.02 31.59
CA PHE A 784 -26.82 31.85 30.41
C PHE A 784 -26.89 33.02 29.43
N GLU A 785 -27.96 33.81 29.52
CA GLU A 785 -28.22 35.01 28.72
C GLU A 785 -27.02 35.99 28.63
N PRO A 786 -26.27 36.30 29.72
CA PRO A 786 -25.14 37.24 29.64
C PRO A 786 -23.99 36.74 28.74
N SER A 787 -23.80 35.41 28.66
CA SER A 787 -22.74 34.80 27.85
C SER A 787 -23.12 34.74 26.37
N VAL A 788 -24.40 34.55 26.04
CA VAL A 788 -24.89 34.39 24.66
C VAL A 788 -25.21 35.70 23.99
N THR A 789 -25.69 36.70 24.75
CA THR A 789 -26.12 37.99 24.19
C THR A 789 -25.03 38.65 23.31
N PRO A 790 -23.74 38.67 23.70
CA PRO A 790 -22.67 39.18 22.83
C PRO A 790 -22.58 38.44 21.49
N VAL A 791 -22.68 37.10 21.52
CA VAL A 791 -22.64 36.25 20.32
C VAL A 791 -23.82 36.59 19.40
N LEU A 792 -25.05 36.58 19.91
CA LEU A 792 -26.24 36.89 19.12
C LEU A 792 -26.22 38.32 18.57
N SER A 793 -25.71 39.27 19.35
CA SER A 793 -25.59 40.66 18.90
C SER A 793 -24.60 40.85 17.76
N SER A 794 -23.61 39.95 17.64
CA SER A 794 -22.59 40.00 16.58
C SER A 794 -23.04 39.38 15.24
N LEU A 795 -24.13 38.62 15.24
CA LEU A 795 -24.66 37.97 14.06
C LEU A 795 -25.18 38.99 13.04
N LYS A 796 -24.76 38.81 11.79
CA LYS A 796 -25.24 39.51 10.59
C LYS A 796 -26.16 38.64 9.74
N THR A 797 -25.97 37.32 9.79
CA THR A 797 -26.76 36.36 9.01
C THR A 797 -27.32 35.29 9.94
N VAL A 798 -28.64 35.09 9.88
CA VAL A 798 -29.33 34.01 10.59
C VAL A 798 -30.25 33.29 9.62
N LEU A 799 -30.02 31.99 9.45
CA LEU A 799 -30.87 31.11 8.63
C LEU A 799 -31.50 30.07 9.55
N LEU A 800 -32.82 29.99 9.59
CA LEU A 800 -33.55 29.09 10.49
C LEU A 800 -34.52 28.19 9.74
N THR A 801 -34.52 26.91 10.12
CA THR A 801 -35.53 25.93 9.72
C THR A 801 -36.30 25.50 10.98
N ILE A 802 -37.60 25.78 11.01
CA ILE A 802 -38.43 25.75 12.22
C ILE A 802 -39.58 24.77 12.03
N ASP A 803 -39.80 23.91 13.01
CA ASP A 803 -41.02 23.11 13.08
C ASP A 803 -41.99 23.78 14.06
N PRO A 804 -43.16 24.26 13.58
CA PRO A 804 -44.11 24.98 14.42
C PRO A 804 -44.95 24.05 15.33
N ARG A 805 -44.75 22.73 15.31
CA ARG A 805 -45.43 21.80 16.23
C ARG A 805 -44.93 22.00 17.68
N LEU A 806 -45.81 21.74 18.64
CA LEU A 806 -45.46 21.71 20.07
C LEU A 806 -44.80 20.37 20.39
N SER A 807 -43.78 20.38 21.25
CA SER A 807 -43.15 19.16 21.77
C SER A 807 -44.14 18.36 22.62
N GLU A 808 -44.34 17.06 22.34
CA GLU A 808 -45.25 16.18 23.09
C GLU A 808 -44.85 15.98 24.57
N THR A 809 -43.68 16.44 24.99
CA THR A 809 -43.18 16.31 26.37
C THR A 809 -43.84 17.24 27.38
N ASP A 810 -44.69 18.18 26.95
CA ASP A 810 -45.41 19.08 27.85
C ASP A 810 -46.73 18.44 28.32
N ASN A 811 -46.64 17.46 29.22
CA ASN A 811 -47.77 17.01 30.03
C ASN A 811 -48.08 18.10 31.05
N GLY A 812 -48.85 19.09 30.62
CA GLY A 812 -49.17 20.30 31.37
C GLY A 812 -49.57 20.03 32.82
N THR A 813 -48.78 20.57 33.74
CA THR A 813 -49.34 21.20 34.93
C THR A 813 -49.84 22.58 34.50
N ASP A 814 -51.15 22.77 34.61
CA ASP A 814 -51.98 23.91 34.18
C ASP A 814 -51.62 25.28 34.84
N ASP A 815 -50.39 25.44 35.32
CA ASP A 815 -49.92 26.55 36.17
C ASP A 815 -48.73 27.33 35.58
N ASP A 816 -48.28 27.09 34.34
CA ASP A 816 -47.27 27.95 33.70
C ASP A 816 -47.92 29.10 32.88
N PRO A 817 -47.92 30.35 33.38
CA PRO A 817 -48.50 31.50 32.71
C PRO A 817 -47.76 31.92 31.42
N ASP A 818 -46.66 31.24 31.04
CA ASP A 818 -45.91 31.43 29.78
C ASP A 818 -46.62 30.81 28.55
N ALA A 819 -47.71 30.04 28.72
CA ALA A 819 -48.40 29.27 27.67
C ALA A 819 -49.25 30.09 26.66
N GLU A 820 -49.15 31.43 26.62
CA GLU A 820 -50.05 32.24 25.77
C GLU A 820 -49.58 32.37 24.30
N TYR A 821 -48.30 32.05 23.98
CA TYR A 821 -47.78 32.01 22.61
C TYR A 821 -46.63 31.00 22.45
N PRO A 822 -46.79 29.91 21.68
CA PRO A 822 -45.75 28.88 21.51
C PRO A 822 -44.48 29.40 20.82
N ASP A 823 -44.58 30.49 20.05
CA ASP A 823 -43.46 31.12 19.34
C ASP A 823 -42.68 32.15 20.18
N PHE A 824 -43.03 32.32 21.47
CA PHE A 824 -42.38 33.28 22.37
C PHE A 824 -40.84 33.13 22.43
N PRO A 825 -40.25 31.92 22.58
CA PRO A 825 -38.80 31.78 22.67
C PRO A 825 -38.07 32.24 21.41
N LEU A 826 -38.66 32.00 20.23
CA LEU A 826 -38.11 32.48 18.96
C LEU A 826 -38.14 34.01 18.86
N ARG A 827 -39.22 34.65 19.32
CA ARG A 827 -39.30 36.11 19.36
C ARG A 827 -38.20 36.69 20.25
N GLN A 828 -38.01 36.11 21.44
CA GLN A 828 -36.96 36.52 22.36
C GLN A 828 -35.57 36.35 21.74
N PHE A 829 -35.30 35.21 21.11
CA PHE A 829 -34.03 34.96 20.41
C PHE A 829 -33.70 36.04 19.38
N LEU A 830 -34.67 36.43 18.55
CA LEU A 830 -34.47 37.47 17.53
C LEU A 830 -34.26 38.87 18.13
N CYS A 831 -34.83 39.18 19.29
CA CYS A 831 -34.57 40.43 20.01
C CYS A 831 -33.09 40.60 20.37
N HIS A 832 -32.34 39.50 20.57
CA HIS A 832 -30.90 39.53 20.84
C HIS A 832 -30.04 39.67 19.57
N THR A 833 -30.64 39.78 18.38
CA THR A 833 -29.93 39.87 17.08
C THR A 833 -30.17 41.21 16.34
N PRO A 834 -29.87 42.37 16.94
CA PRO A 834 -30.20 43.67 16.36
C PRO A 834 -29.46 44.01 15.06
N ASN A 835 -28.30 43.37 14.81
CA ASN A 835 -27.39 43.71 13.71
C ASN A 835 -27.59 42.85 12.45
N LEU A 836 -28.69 42.10 12.35
CA LEU A 836 -28.95 41.26 11.20
C LEU A 836 -29.08 42.07 9.91
N THR A 837 -28.35 41.60 8.90
CA THR A 837 -28.42 42.04 7.50
C THR A 837 -29.13 41.03 6.62
N HIS A 838 -29.10 39.75 7.00
CA HIS A 838 -29.76 38.65 6.29
C HIS A 838 -30.50 37.75 7.27
N LEU A 839 -31.81 37.58 7.05
CA LEU A 839 -32.66 36.67 7.80
C LEU A 839 -33.37 35.71 6.84
N ARG A 840 -33.19 34.40 7.05
CA ARG A 840 -33.96 33.34 6.38
C ARG A 840 -34.79 32.58 7.40
N ILE A 841 -36.09 32.44 7.13
CA ILE A 841 -37.01 31.66 7.98
C ILE A 841 -37.81 30.70 7.10
N ASN A 842 -37.64 29.43 7.38
CA ASN A 842 -38.28 28.31 6.72
C ASN A 842 -39.13 27.53 7.73
N PHE A 843 -40.38 27.22 7.41
CA PHE A 843 -41.25 26.40 8.30
C PHE A 843 -41.44 24.97 7.75
N HIS A 844 -41.55 23.96 8.60
CA HIS A 844 -41.77 22.56 8.21
C HIS A 844 -43.01 21.98 8.92
N SER A 845 -44.23 22.36 8.52
CA SER A 845 -45.47 21.58 8.80
C SER A 845 -46.66 22.13 8.01
N GLN A 846 -47.45 21.23 7.40
CA GLN A 846 -48.76 21.54 6.79
C GLN A 846 -49.94 21.24 7.74
N LEU A 847 -49.67 20.70 8.94
CA LEU A 847 -50.69 20.18 9.84
C LEU A 847 -50.64 20.91 11.19
N ARG A 848 -51.67 21.73 11.41
CA ARG A 848 -52.20 22.23 12.70
C ARG A 848 -51.56 23.41 13.42
N SER A 849 -50.35 23.86 13.13
CA SER A 849 -49.80 25.08 13.75
C SER A 849 -49.67 26.21 12.73
N ASN A 850 -50.30 27.35 12.99
CA ASN A 850 -50.35 28.48 12.06
C ASN A 850 -49.15 29.44 12.31
N PRO A 851 -48.10 29.45 11.46
CA PRO A 851 -46.94 30.34 11.64
C PRO A 851 -47.27 31.80 11.36
N GLN A 852 -48.50 32.10 10.90
CA GLN A 852 -48.97 33.44 10.61
C GLN A 852 -48.94 34.36 11.84
N LEU A 853 -49.11 33.85 13.06
CA LEU A 853 -49.02 34.67 14.28
C LEU A 853 -47.63 35.28 14.48
N PHE A 854 -46.59 34.48 14.27
CA PHE A 854 -45.21 34.94 14.31
C PHE A 854 -44.96 35.99 13.23
N MET A 855 -45.45 35.77 12.01
CA MET A 855 -45.30 36.71 10.90
C MET A 855 -46.07 38.02 11.12
N VAL A 856 -47.22 37.96 11.77
CA VAL A 856 -47.96 39.16 12.22
C VAL A 856 -47.11 39.95 13.22
N TRP A 857 -46.51 39.29 14.22
CA TRP A 857 -45.61 39.95 15.16
C TRP A 857 -44.41 40.59 14.46
N LEU A 858 -43.76 39.88 13.54
CA LEU A 858 -42.62 40.38 12.78
C LEU A 858 -42.99 41.64 11.99
N GLY A 859 -44.21 41.72 11.45
CA GLY A 859 -44.72 42.86 10.68
C GLY A 859 -45.23 44.05 11.51
N ARG A 860 -45.39 43.93 12.84
CA ARG A 860 -45.89 45.04 13.66
C ARG A 860 -44.88 46.20 13.72
N PRO A 861 -45.34 47.47 13.65
CA PRO A 861 -44.49 48.64 13.86
C PRO A 861 -44.07 48.74 15.34
N MET A 862 -42.94 49.38 15.60
CA MET A 862 -42.50 49.64 16.98
C MET A 862 -43.43 50.66 17.63
N ILE A 863 -44.02 50.31 18.78
CA ILE A 863 -44.82 51.23 19.59
C ILE A 863 -43.94 51.65 20.78
N SER A 864 -43.59 52.94 20.84
CA SER A 864 -42.92 53.54 22.00
C SER A 864 -43.97 53.91 23.06
N GLY A 865 -44.29 52.98 23.98
CA GLY A 865 -45.21 53.22 25.11
C GLY A 865 -44.89 52.32 26.33
N PRO A 866 -45.43 52.60 27.53
CA PRO A 866 -45.11 51.84 28.74
C PRO A 866 -45.65 50.40 28.69
N LEU A 867 -44.81 49.46 29.10
CA LEU A 867 -44.94 48.00 29.03
C LEU A 867 -46.10 47.42 29.86
N LEU A 868 -46.97 46.64 29.20
CA LEU A 868 -47.90 45.68 29.83
C LEU A 868 -48.13 44.42 28.94
N SER A 869 -47.25 44.15 27.98
CA SER A 869 -47.37 43.03 27.04
C SER A 869 -46.56 41.81 27.53
N LYS A 870 -47.21 40.64 27.67
CA LYS A 870 -46.57 39.35 28.01
C LYS A 870 -45.64 38.80 26.91
N SER A 871 -45.63 39.41 25.72
CA SER A 871 -44.78 39.03 24.57
C SER A 871 -43.76 40.14 24.27
N PRO A 872 -42.54 39.82 23.78
CA PRO A 872 -41.51 40.81 23.51
C PRO A 872 -41.99 41.82 22.45
N ASP A 873 -41.59 43.08 22.59
CA ASP A 873 -41.92 44.10 21.61
C ASP A 873 -41.38 43.74 20.20
N PRO A 874 -42.07 44.13 19.12
CA PRO A 874 -41.64 43.84 17.76
C PRO A 874 -40.22 44.37 17.46
N ILE A 875 -39.37 43.51 16.90
CA ILE A 875 -37.98 43.85 16.56
C ILE A 875 -37.85 44.88 15.44
N ALA A 876 -36.82 45.74 15.51
CA ALA A 876 -36.55 46.79 14.53
C ALA A 876 -35.80 46.29 13.29
N LEU A 877 -34.78 45.45 13.48
CA LEU A 877 -33.82 44.98 12.46
C LEU A 877 -33.43 46.07 11.44
N SER A 878 -32.88 47.18 11.93
CA SER A 878 -32.59 48.40 11.15
C SER A 878 -31.55 48.22 10.03
N HIS A 879 -30.86 47.07 9.99
CA HIS A 879 -29.83 46.77 9.00
C HIS A 879 -30.25 45.68 8.01
N LEU A 880 -31.49 45.18 8.09
CA LEU A 880 -31.94 44.05 7.28
C LEU A 880 -32.02 44.41 5.80
N GLN A 881 -31.16 43.77 4.99
CA GLN A 881 -31.03 43.96 3.54
C GLN A 881 -31.58 42.77 2.75
N ARG A 882 -31.49 41.54 3.28
CA ARG A 882 -31.96 40.32 2.64
C ARG A 882 -32.94 39.58 3.54
N LEU A 883 -34.11 39.24 3.00
CA LEU A 883 -35.14 38.48 3.69
C LEU A 883 -35.55 37.29 2.82
N ASP A 884 -35.38 36.08 3.36
CA ASP A 884 -35.77 34.85 2.68
C ASP A 884 -36.88 34.16 3.51
N ILE A 885 -38.04 33.94 2.90
CA ILE A 885 -39.20 33.32 3.56
C ILE A 885 -39.57 32.08 2.76
N GLY A 886 -39.72 30.94 3.43
CA GLY A 886 -40.12 29.73 2.74
C GLY A 886 -40.94 28.72 3.53
N MET A 887 -41.54 27.81 2.77
CA MET A 887 -42.33 26.66 3.25
C MET A 887 -43.42 27.08 4.25
N LEU A 888 -44.19 28.09 3.86
CA LEU A 888 -45.15 28.78 4.71
C LEU A 888 -46.46 29.01 3.97
N THR A 889 -47.58 28.79 4.66
CA THR A 889 -48.90 29.29 4.25
C THR A 889 -49.23 30.59 4.99
N ILE A 890 -49.54 31.66 4.26
CA ILE A 890 -49.73 32.99 4.83
C ILE A 890 -50.73 33.84 4.03
N SER A 891 -51.45 34.74 4.70
CA SER A 891 -52.27 35.72 3.98
C SER A 891 -51.40 36.78 3.27
N PRO A 892 -51.76 37.21 2.04
CA PRO A 892 -51.02 38.22 1.30
C PRO A 892 -50.80 39.52 2.07
N ARG A 893 -51.78 39.94 2.89
CA ARG A 893 -51.67 41.18 3.67
C ARG A 893 -50.58 41.09 4.74
N VAL A 894 -50.48 39.97 5.45
CA VAL A 894 -49.47 39.81 6.51
C VAL A 894 -48.07 39.81 5.90
N LEU A 895 -47.87 39.07 4.81
CA LEU A 895 -46.58 39.05 4.12
C LEU A 895 -46.19 40.44 3.56
N LEU A 896 -47.15 41.16 2.97
CA LEU A 896 -46.93 42.53 2.54
C LEU A 896 -46.59 43.45 3.72
N THR A 897 -47.22 43.27 4.88
CA THR A 897 -46.97 44.10 6.07
C THR A 897 -45.53 43.92 6.55
N VAL A 898 -45.02 42.68 6.58
CA VAL A 898 -43.62 42.37 6.89
C VAL A 898 -42.67 43.03 5.90
N ILE A 899 -42.91 42.87 4.60
CA ILE A 899 -42.06 43.46 3.55
C ILE A 899 -42.08 44.99 3.62
N HIS A 900 -43.25 45.59 3.85
CA HIS A 900 -43.39 47.05 3.97
C HIS A 900 -42.66 47.61 5.18
N LYS A 901 -42.64 46.89 6.31
CA LYS A 901 -41.90 47.29 7.51
C LYS A 901 -40.40 47.49 7.21
N PHE A 902 -39.82 46.64 6.37
CA PHE A 902 -38.40 46.70 6.01
C PHE A 902 -38.10 47.38 4.67
N LYS A 903 -39.11 47.99 4.03
CA LYS A 903 -39.01 48.53 2.66
C LYS A 903 -37.85 49.52 2.45
N THR A 904 -37.44 50.25 3.49
CA THR A 904 -36.37 51.26 3.40
C THR A 904 -34.97 50.64 3.33
N THR A 905 -34.78 49.45 3.89
CA THR A 905 -33.47 48.77 4.01
C THR A 905 -33.37 47.53 3.14
N LEU A 906 -34.49 46.86 2.88
CA LEU A 906 -34.59 45.62 2.14
C LEU A 906 -34.22 45.81 0.66
N ARG A 907 -33.21 45.07 0.20
CA ARG A 907 -32.72 45.04 -1.19
C ARG A 907 -33.01 43.73 -1.90
N SER A 908 -33.02 42.63 -1.15
CA SER A 908 -33.18 41.27 -1.66
C SER A 908 -34.32 40.55 -0.96
N LEU A 909 -35.22 39.92 -1.74
CA LEU A 909 -36.30 39.09 -1.23
C LEU A 909 -36.28 37.72 -1.93
N SER A 910 -36.36 36.63 -1.16
CA SER A 910 -36.56 35.28 -1.70
C SER A 910 -37.83 34.67 -1.12
N LEU A 911 -38.69 34.13 -2.00
CA LEU A 911 -39.92 33.42 -1.63
C LEU A 911 -39.87 31.99 -2.17
N TRP A 912 -39.80 30.99 -1.29
CA TRP A 912 -39.65 29.58 -1.68
C TRP A 912 -40.75 28.69 -1.09
N LYS A 913 -41.50 27.93 -1.89
CA LYS A 913 -42.59 27.06 -1.41
C LYS A 913 -43.60 27.82 -0.52
N VAL A 914 -43.88 29.07 -0.87
CA VAL A 914 -44.84 29.93 -0.16
C VAL A 914 -46.23 29.75 -0.75
N HIS A 915 -47.21 29.56 0.12
CA HIS A 915 -48.61 29.43 -0.24
C HIS A 915 -49.41 30.64 0.25
N LEU A 916 -50.11 31.32 -0.66
CA LEU A 916 -50.96 32.45 -0.29
C LEU A 916 -52.40 32.01 -0.04
N GLU A 917 -52.96 32.39 1.11
CA GLU A 917 -54.35 32.14 1.48
C GLU A 917 -55.22 33.41 1.26
N PRO A 918 -56.27 33.37 0.42
CA PRO A 918 -57.14 34.52 0.16
C PRO A 918 -58.07 34.80 1.36
N GLU A 919 -58.20 36.08 1.71
CA GLU A 919 -58.99 36.51 2.89
C GLU A 919 -60.51 36.50 2.67
N ASP A 920 -60.97 36.68 1.43
CA ASP A 920 -62.39 36.67 1.09
C ASP A 920 -62.87 35.25 0.77
N GLN A 921 -63.27 34.50 1.79
CA GLN A 921 -63.77 33.11 1.65
C GLN A 921 -65.05 32.99 0.78
N HIS A 922 -65.68 34.08 0.34
CA HIS A 922 -67.05 34.08 -0.21
C HIS A 922 -67.27 34.73 -1.58
N ARG A 923 -66.24 35.12 -2.35
CA ARG A 923 -66.46 35.69 -3.69
C ARG A 923 -65.47 35.22 -4.74
N GLN A 924 -65.86 34.17 -5.46
CA GLN A 924 -66.17 34.22 -6.90
C GLN A 924 -66.38 32.79 -7.38
N ALA A 925 -67.61 32.29 -7.26
CA ALA A 925 -68.05 31.12 -7.99
C ALA A 925 -67.79 31.34 -9.49
N GLY A 926 -66.80 30.65 -10.05
CA GLY A 926 -66.59 30.52 -11.49
C GLY A 926 -65.45 31.31 -12.14
N LYS A 927 -64.72 32.20 -11.44
CA LYS A 927 -63.58 32.91 -12.05
C LYS A 927 -62.24 32.48 -11.44
N ARG A 928 -61.48 31.72 -12.23
CA ARG A 928 -60.13 31.23 -11.92
C ARG A 928 -59.13 32.42 -11.94
N VAL A 929 -58.87 33.05 -10.80
CA VAL A 929 -57.95 34.21 -10.70
C VAL A 929 -56.84 33.95 -9.67
N SER A 930 -55.58 34.12 -10.09
CA SER A 930 -54.42 34.05 -9.20
C SER A 930 -54.26 35.35 -8.40
N ILE A 931 -53.96 35.23 -7.10
CA ILE A 931 -53.67 36.39 -6.23
C ILE A 931 -52.20 36.86 -6.32
N TRP A 932 -51.33 36.03 -6.89
CA TRP A 932 -49.90 36.33 -7.03
C TRP A 932 -49.59 37.52 -7.92
N PRO A 933 -50.22 37.71 -9.11
CA PRO A 933 -50.08 38.93 -9.90
C PRO A 933 -50.33 40.21 -9.09
N LYS A 934 -51.38 40.20 -8.27
CA LYS A 934 -51.72 41.32 -7.40
C LYS A 934 -50.67 41.51 -6.32
N PHE A 935 -50.22 40.45 -5.65
CA PHE A 935 -49.17 40.52 -4.66
C PHE A 935 -47.83 41.04 -5.23
N LEU A 936 -47.36 40.46 -6.33
CA LEU A 936 -46.09 40.82 -7.00
C LEU A 936 -46.05 42.28 -7.45
N SER A 937 -47.19 42.85 -7.87
CA SER A 937 -47.27 44.27 -8.23
C SER A 937 -46.95 45.24 -7.08
N HIS A 938 -46.99 44.78 -5.82
CA HIS A 938 -46.65 45.58 -4.64
C HIS A 938 -45.18 45.46 -4.22
N LEU A 939 -44.35 44.67 -4.92
CA LEU A 939 -42.93 44.43 -4.60
C LEU A 939 -41.96 45.37 -5.35
N SER A 940 -42.46 46.49 -5.88
CA SER A 940 -41.63 47.47 -6.60
C SER A 940 -40.56 48.09 -5.68
N GLY A 941 -39.30 48.09 -6.10
CA GLY A 941 -38.18 48.77 -5.42
C GLY A 941 -37.10 47.87 -4.81
N LEU A 942 -37.11 46.57 -5.11
CA LEU A 942 -36.03 45.63 -4.76
C LEU A 942 -34.94 45.60 -5.84
N ASP A 943 -33.72 45.25 -5.45
CA ASP A 943 -32.59 45.04 -6.38
C ASP A 943 -32.50 43.57 -6.83
N TYR A 944 -32.95 42.65 -5.96
CA TYR A 944 -32.97 41.21 -6.21
C TYR A 944 -34.30 40.60 -5.76
N LEU A 945 -34.88 39.75 -6.61
CA LEU A 945 -36.05 38.94 -6.29
C LEU A 945 -35.90 37.53 -6.83
N SER A 946 -36.03 36.56 -5.94
CA SER A 946 -36.15 35.15 -6.27
C SER A 946 -37.51 34.63 -5.84
N VAL A 947 -38.20 33.95 -6.74
CA VAL A 947 -39.50 33.32 -6.48
C VAL A 947 -39.44 31.89 -7.00
N GLY A 948 -39.70 30.90 -6.14
CA GLY A 948 -39.68 29.50 -6.54
C GLY A 948 -40.72 28.64 -5.84
N CYS A 949 -41.30 27.70 -6.59
CA CYS A 949 -42.27 26.71 -6.11
C CYS A 949 -43.48 27.32 -5.35
N ILE A 950 -43.99 28.47 -5.80
CA ILE A 950 -45.10 29.17 -5.13
C ILE A 950 -46.47 28.54 -5.40
N GLY A 951 -47.40 28.72 -4.45
CA GLY A 951 -48.77 28.19 -4.56
C GLY A 951 -49.84 29.07 -3.96
N GLN A 952 -51.10 28.70 -4.16
CA GLN A 952 -52.28 29.38 -3.60
C GLN A 952 -53.19 28.34 -2.96
N VAL A 953 -53.63 28.60 -1.72
CA VAL A 953 -54.57 27.73 -1.00
C VAL A 953 -55.99 28.20 -1.26
N LEU A 954 -56.90 27.28 -1.59
CA LEU A 954 -58.34 27.51 -1.63
C LEU A 954 -59.02 26.58 -0.63
N PRO A 955 -60.28 26.87 -0.19
CA PRO A 955 -60.96 26.13 0.87
C PRO A 955 -61.02 24.60 0.72
N THR A 956 -60.85 24.06 -0.49
CA THR A 956 -60.88 22.61 -0.74
C THR A 956 -59.67 22.07 -1.51
N ARG A 957 -58.75 22.91 -2.02
CA ARG A 957 -57.65 22.47 -2.90
C ARG A 957 -56.43 23.40 -2.84
N HIS A 958 -55.24 22.81 -2.97
CA HIS A 958 -53.99 23.54 -3.20
C HIS A 958 -53.74 23.73 -4.71
N GLN A 959 -53.24 24.90 -5.08
CA GLN A 959 -52.87 25.24 -6.45
C GLN A 959 -51.37 25.51 -6.54
N ARG A 960 -50.73 24.92 -7.54
CA ARG A 960 -49.34 25.24 -7.91
C ARG A 960 -49.34 26.28 -9.04
N ILE A 961 -48.40 27.21 -8.97
CA ILE A 961 -48.18 28.22 -10.01
C ILE A 961 -46.83 27.95 -10.65
N GLY A 962 -46.82 27.76 -11.96
CA GLY A 962 -45.60 27.69 -12.77
C GLY A 962 -45.45 28.94 -13.63
N PHE A 963 -44.31 29.10 -14.29
CA PHE A 963 -44.05 30.20 -15.22
C PHE A 963 -43.82 29.68 -16.64
N LYS A 964 -44.32 30.37 -17.65
CA LYS A 964 -44.06 30.04 -19.07
C LYS A 964 -42.56 30.06 -19.35
N LEU A 965 -42.10 29.16 -20.23
CA LEU A 965 -40.72 29.15 -20.70
C LEU A 965 -40.45 30.34 -21.66
N PRO A 966 -39.21 30.88 -21.69
CA PRO A 966 -38.81 31.88 -22.68
C PRO A 966 -39.01 31.38 -24.12
N ALA A 967 -39.29 32.29 -25.05
CA ALA A 967 -39.57 31.95 -26.45
C ALA A 967 -38.42 31.16 -27.09
N GLY A 968 -38.70 29.93 -27.56
CA GLY A 968 -37.72 29.04 -28.22
C GLY A 968 -37.37 27.76 -27.44
N GLN A 969 -37.85 27.58 -26.21
CA GLN A 969 -37.67 26.35 -25.42
C GLN A 969 -38.96 25.54 -25.30
N SER A 970 -38.93 24.24 -25.62
CA SER A 970 -40.03 23.30 -25.41
C SER A 970 -39.76 22.42 -24.18
N GLY A 971 -40.62 22.46 -23.17
CA GLY A 971 -40.47 21.68 -21.92
C GLY A 971 -41.60 21.95 -20.89
N LYS A 972 -41.53 21.29 -19.72
CA LYS A 972 -42.41 21.60 -18.56
C LYS A 972 -42.20 23.06 -18.12
N PRO A 973 -43.23 23.76 -17.60
CA PRO A 973 -43.09 25.12 -17.08
C PRO A 973 -42.03 25.17 -15.96
N ASP A 974 -41.21 26.23 -15.97
CA ASP A 974 -40.20 26.46 -14.94
C ASP A 974 -40.89 26.96 -13.65
N PHE A 975 -40.51 26.40 -12.50
CA PHE A 975 -41.10 26.71 -11.20
C PHE A 975 -40.31 27.76 -10.43
N THR A 976 -39.15 28.18 -10.94
CA THR A 976 -38.28 29.16 -10.31
C THR A 976 -38.00 30.32 -11.26
N ARG A 977 -38.04 31.55 -10.75
CA ARG A 977 -37.71 32.77 -11.48
C ARG A 977 -36.86 33.68 -10.60
N VAL A 978 -35.78 34.18 -11.15
CA VAL A 978 -34.81 35.04 -10.44
C VAL A 978 -34.49 36.27 -11.28
N CYS A 979 -34.41 37.42 -10.63
CA CYS A 979 -33.84 38.64 -11.20
C CYS A 979 -32.86 39.27 -10.21
N SER A 980 -31.71 39.68 -10.74
CA SER A 980 -30.60 40.25 -9.97
C SER A 980 -30.13 41.63 -10.47
N ARG A 981 -30.78 42.19 -11.50
CA ARG A 981 -30.38 43.46 -12.11
C ARG A 981 -31.32 44.60 -11.68
N PRO A 982 -30.81 45.66 -11.00
CA PRO A 982 -31.62 46.77 -10.50
C PRO A 982 -32.43 47.52 -11.58
N GLY A 983 -31.92 47.57 -12.82
CA GLY A 983 -32.57 48.27 -13.95
C GLY A 983 -33.71 47.48 -14.61
N ASP A 984 -33.66 46.15 -14.54
CA ASP A 984 -34.60 45.26 -15.24
C ASP A 984 -35.72 44.77 -14.30
N MET A 985 -35.73 45.20 -13.03
CA MET A 985 -36.63 44.66 -12.01
C MET A 985 -38.12 44.97 -12.30
N ALA A 986 -38.41 46.16 -12.82
CA ALA A 986 -39.78 46.52 -13.22
C ALA A 986 -40.27 45.66 -14.40
N ASP A 987 -39.40 45.48 -15.40
CA ASP A 987 -39.68 44.64 -16.57
C ASP A 987 -39.79 43.17 -16.16
N PHE A 988 -38.92 42.69 -15.27
CA PHE A 988 -38.97 41.35 -14.72
C PHE A 988 -40.27 41.10 -13.94
N LEU A 989 -40.69 42.01 -13.06
CA LEU A 989 -41.98 41.89 -12.37
C LEU A 989 -43.14 41.86 -13.37
N SER A 990 -43.09 42.68 -14.43
CA SER A 990 -44.12 42.67 -15.47
C SER A 990 -44.14 41.36 -16.27
N SER A 991 -42.95 40.82 -16.61
CA SER A 991 -42.79 39.52 -17.28
C SER A 991 -43.28 38.40 -16.39
N LEU A 992 -42.88 38.38 -15.11
CA LEU A 992 -43.24 37.39 -14.11
C LEU A 992 -44.76 37.33 -13.91
N ILE A 993 -45.41 38.50 -13.89
CA ILE A 993 -46.88 38.61 -13.83
C ILE A 993 -47.53 38.06 -15.12
N SER A 994 -46.95 38.35 -16.30
CA SER A 994 -47.48 37.91 -17.59
C SER A 994 -47.26 36.42 -17.89
N ASP A 995 -46.17 35.86 -17.35
CA ASP A 995 -45.72 34.48 -17.56
C ASP A 995 -46.29 33.51 -16.53
N ALA A 996 -46.94 34.00 -15.47
CA ALA A 996 -47.55 33.15 -14.45
C ALA A 996 -48.67 32.28 -15.04
N VAL A 997 -48.48 30.96 -15.04
CA VAL A 997 -49.45 29.94 -15.45
C VAL A 997 -49.94 29.20 -14.21
N VAL A 998 -51.25 29.24 -13.98
CA VAL A 998 -51.86 28.47 -12.90
C VAL A 998 -52.18 27.07 -13.42
N THR A 999 -51.49 26.07 -12.89
CA THR A 999 -51.79 24.66 -13.14
C THR A 999 -52.83 24.18 -12.14
N TRP A 1000 -53.97 23.71 -12.64
CA TRP A 1000 -55.08 23.20 -11.82
C TRP A 1000 -54.93 21.68 -11.70
N PRO A 1001 -55.04 21.09 -10.50
CA PRO A 1001 -54.99 19.63 -10.36
C PRO A 1001 -56.10 19.00 -11.23
N GLU A 1002 -55.72 18.06 -12.09
CA GLU A 1002 -56.68 17.31 -12.92
C GLU A 1002 -57.51 16.39 -12.01
N GLY A 1003 -58.82 16.63 -11.95
CA GLY A 1003 -59.72 15.81 -11.15
C GLY A 1003 -61.04 16.51 -10.84
N ASP A 1004 -62.00 16.39 -11.76
CA ASP A 1004 -63.41 16.75 -11.57
C ASP A 1004 -64.26 15.52 -11.18
N ARG A 1005 -63.63 14.47 -10.62
CA ARG A 1005 -64.36 13.31 -10.10
C ARG A 1005 -64.46 13.40 -8.58
N LEU A 1006 -65.64 13.83 -8.14
CA LEU A 1006 -66.18 13.55 -6.81
C LEU A 1006 -66.32 12.02 -6.69
N SER A 1007 -65.42 11.39 -5.95
CA SER A 1007 -65.66 10.08 -5.35
C SER A 1007 -65.26 10.17 -3.89
N ASP A 1008 -66.26 10.06 -3.03
CA ASP A 1008 -66.13 9.87 -1.59
C ASP A 1008 -65.39 8.55 -1.35
N ASP A 1009 -64.07 8.61 -1.16
CA ASP A 1009 -63.30 7.53 -0.54
C ASP A 1009 -62.05 8.15 0.09
N GLU A 1010 -62.12 8.37 1.41
CA GLU A 1010 -60.98 8.68 2.25
C GLU A 1010 -60.04 7.46 2.32
N SER A 1011 -59.14 7.35 1.35
CA SER A 1011 -57.92 6.53 1.47
C SER A 1011 -56.81 7.15 0.64
N MET A 1012 -56.22 8.23 1.16
CA MET A 1012 -55.01 8.83 0.60
C MET A 1012 -53.81 7.92 0.91
N SER A 1013 -53.52 6.97 0.02
CA SER A 1013 -52.24 6.27 -0.06
C SER A 1013 -51.14 7.27 -0.42
N GLY A 1014 -50.15 7.43 0.47
CA GLY A 1014 -49.11 8.47 0.43
C GLY A 1014 -47.96 8.28 -0.55
N ASP A 1015 -48.18 7.66 -1.71
CA ASP A 1015 -47.08 7.21 -2.59
C ASP A 1015 -46.85 8.05 -3.87
N GLU A 1016 -47.57 9.15 -4.07
CA GLU A 1016 -47.40 10.01 -5.27
C GLU A 1016 -47.17 11.49 -4.92
N TYR A 1017 -46.08 11.83 -4.24
CA TYR A 1017 -45.59 13.23 -4.25
C TYR A 1017 -44.07 13.32 -4.35
N ASP A 1018 -43.64 14.08 -5.36
CA ASP A 1018 -42.33 14.69 -5.60
C ASP A 1018 -41.16 13.74 -5.96
N SER A 1019 -41.19 13.24 -7.20
CA SER A 1019 -40.00 12.77 -7.94
C SER A 1019 -39.48 13.78 -8.97
N ASP A 1020 -39.90 15.05 -8.90
CA ASP A 1020 -39.36 16.09 -9.76
C ASP A 1020 -38.07 16.62 -9.09
N SER A 1021 -36.94 16.26 -9.70
CA SER A 1021 -35.57 16.70 -9.44
C SER A 1021 -35.45 17.98 -8.62
N ASP A 1022 -35.00 17.85 -7.37
CA ASP A 1022 -34.50 18.93 -6.54
C ASP A 1022 -33.25 19.54 -7.21
N THR A 1023 -33.46 20.45 -8.16
CA THR A 1023 -32.48 21.50 -8.41
C THR A 1023 -32.51 22.43 -7.21
N ASP A 1024 -31.78 22.03 -6.17
CA ASP A 1024 -31.36 22.91 -5.10
C ASP A 1024 -30.79 24.18 -5.75
N MET A 1025 -31.38 25.34 -5.45
CA MET A 1025 -30.63 26.57 -5.70
C MET A 1025 -29.36 26.47 -4.88
N ASP A 1026 -28.23 26.55 -5.56
CA ASP A 1026 -26.89 26.58 -5.02
C ASP A 1026 -26.85 27.52 -3.79
N ASP A 1027 -26.88 26.92 -2.59
CA ASP A 1027 -26.66 27.60 -1.30
C ASP A 1027 -25.14 27.82 -1.06
N ASP A 1028 -24.31 27.61 -2.10
CA ASP A 1028 -22.88 27.94 -2.12
C ASP A 1028 -22.65 29.06 -3.17
N GLU A 1029 -23.02 30.31 -2.83
CA GLU A 1029 -22.42 31.52 -3.42
C GLU A 1029 -21.17 31.93 -2.64
#